data_AF-A0A1V5P281-F1
#
_entry.id   AF-A0A1V5P281-F1
#
_cell.length_a   1.000
_cell.length_b   1.000
_cell.length_c   1.000
_cell.angle_alpha   90.00
_cell.angle_beta   90.00
_cell.angle_gamma   90.00
#
_symmetry.space_group_name_H-M   'P 1'
#
loop_
_entity.id
_entity.type
_entity.pdbx_description
1 polymer ?
#
loop_
_entity_poly.entity_id
_entity_poly.type
_entity_poly.pdbx_seq_one_letter_code
_entity_poly.pdbx_strand_id
1 'polypeptide(L)'
;MGEYPKAVTAYEACMDLNPAYEMMFNARVNRASCVDVNSPDAKGIREMLVKMLSDDKNIEYHDQIYYALAQISLKENNTQEAIDFLRKSTASSVGNSNQKALSYLKLAEIFFKKPEYPLAQTYYDSTAAFLSQDHPDYITIINTKTNLTKLIKNLAVIQTEDSLQRMASLSPAEREASIDRLIEVETEERLRKEKEREEKLLKDKEMKEQSQGDPFGNMQDIRPPGSAGQQSGGGGTGWYFSNQSALSFGYTDFIRIWGNRKLEDNWRRSSRSSFAEVPGGGPDETGEAVDSTDLAAVAARDSIMALDNAKRKQAYLESIPVTPEMRAASDEKIVEAYYNVGLIYKEQLRDNKESGRNFETLLQRYPENQYKLPTIYNLYRVYLALGDEEKSDYYKNIILNNYADSEYAKIILNPDYFKDQQKKVAIQKVFYENTYRAYLNKQYEDVIERKSMADSLFPSNELAPKYELLTSLAIGKLRSLPEFEASLKQVIRKFPEDSVAGRAKEILARLNPATAEQPKDTTVAPKETQPEVVEPPKKRSMFTVQKDTIQYVLFVYVNNTISTEDFKVAISNYNSNFHRTKQLQVNSSFLGQEYQFLMIKQLPNKEEALGYLDGLLNDPEAFSNIDMGSARSVVITPDNLIMLLQTKDIDGYERFYEEQYLN
;
A
#
# COMPACT_ATOMS: atom_id res chain seq x y z
N MET A 1 26.87 2.91 22.34
CA MET A 1 26.99 1.69 23.17
C MET A 1 26.28 1.95 24.48
N GLY A 2 25.41 1.05 24.94
CA GLY A 2 24.66 1.24 26.18
C GLY A 2 25.58 1.19 27.41
N GLU A 3 25.40 2.10 28.36
CA GLU A 3 26.14 2.11 29.62
C GLU A 3 25.55 1.11 30.64
N TYR A 4 25.46 -0.18 30.26
CA TYR A 4 24.78 -1.22 31.05
C TYR A 4 25.27 -1.35 32.50
N PRO A 5 26.58 -1.26 32.81
CA PRO A 5 27.04 -1.31 34.20
C PRO A 5 26.47 -0.19 35.08
N LYS A 6 26.38 1.03 34.54
CA LYS A 6 25.78 2.17 35.26
C LYS A 6 24.28 1.99 35.46
N ALA A 7 23.58 1.41 34.47
CA ALA A 7 22.17 1.10 34.59
C ALA A 7 21.90 0.05 35.69
N VAL A 8 22.72 -0.99 35.77
CA VAL A 8 22.63 -2.01 36.84
C VAL A 8 22.78 -1.36 38.22
N THR A 9 23.80 -0.51 38.41
CA THR A 9 24.01 0.22 39.69
C THR A 9 22.83 1.13 40.03
N ALA A 10 22.23 1.80 39.05
CA ALA A 10 21.06 2.65 39.27
C ALA A 10 19.82 1.86 39.69
N TYR A 11 19.58 0.69 39.09
CA TYR A 11 18.49 -0.19 39.50
C TYR A 11 18.72 -0.78 40.90
N GLU A 12 19.96 -1.11 41.25
CA GLU A 12 20.32 -1.55 42.61
C GLU A 12 20.05 -0.46 43.64
N ALA A 13 20.52 0.76 43.41
CA ALA A 13 20.24 1.90 44.26
C ALA A 13 18.73 2.17 44.40
N CYS A 14 17.95 2.00 43.32
CA CYS A 14 16.50 2.11 43.38
C CYS A 14 15.88 1.05 44.30
N MET A 15 16.35 -0.20 44.24
CA MET A 15 15.87 -1.26 45.12
C MET A 15 16.24 -1.03 46.59
N ASP A 16 17.42 -0.47 46.87
CA ASP A 16 17.89 -0.15 48.23
C ASP A 16 17.04 0.93 48.92
N LEU A 17 16.39 1.80 48.13
CA LEU A 17 15.45 2.81 48.62
C LEU A 17 14.08 2.23 49.04
N ASN A 18 13.86 0.91 48.91
CA ASN A 18 12.62 0.21 49.25
C ASN A 18 11.35 0.87 48.66
N PRO A 19 11.24 1.03 47.34
CA PRO A 19 10.10 1.66 46.71
C PRO A 19 8.87 0.74 46.73
N ALA A 20 7.72 1.27 46.28
CA ALA A 20 6.50 0.48 46.10
C ALA A 20 6.75 -0.77 45.23
N TYR A 21 5.93 -1.81 45.42
CA TYR A 21 6.15 -3.13 44.81
C TYR A 21 6.35 -3.07 43.29
N GLU A 22 5.53 -2.31 42.57
CA GLU A 22 5.62 -2.16 41.12
C GLU A 22 6.96 -1.59 40.67
N MET A 23 7.47 -0.58 41.38
CA MET A 23 8.78 0.00 41.09
C MET A 23 9.90 -0.99 41.41
N MET A 24 9.79 -1.71 42.53
CA MET A 24 10.76 -2.77 42.89
C MET A 24 10.77 -3.90 41.86
N PHE A 25 9.59 -4.31 41.38
CA PHE A 25 9.43 -5.30 40.31
C PHE A 25 10.10 -4.81 39.01
N ASN A 26 9.77 -3.61 38.56
CA ASN A 26 10.32 -3.03 37.34
C ASN A 26 11.84 -2.86 37.44
N ALA A 27 12.38 -2.45 38.59
CA ALA A 27 13.82 -2.36 38.81
C ALA A 27 14.50 -3.74 38.67
N ARG A 28 13.91 -4.80 39.24
CA ARG A 28 14.40 -6.18 39.14
C ARG A 28 14.42 -6.70 37.69
N VAL A 29 13.31 -6.50 36.97
CA VAL A 29 13.18 -6.96 35.57
C VAL A 29 14.09 -6.19 34.63
N ASN A 30 14.13 -4.85 34.72
CA ASN A 30 15.00 -4.04 33.86
C ASN A 30 16.49 -4.25 34.16
N ARG A 31 16.86 -4.50 35.42
CA ARG A 31 18.22 -4.95 35.78
C ARG A 31 18.58 -6.22 35.03
N ALA A 32 17.67 -7.20 34.97
CA ALA A 32 17.89 -8.45 34.25
C ALA A 32 18.15 -8.26 32.76
N SER A 33 17.46 -7.31 32.11
CA SER A 33 17.72 -6.94 30.70
C SER A 33 19.11 -6.33 30.47
N CYS A 34 19.76 -5.79 31.50
CA CYS A 34 21.09 -5.17 31.42
C CYS A 34 22.26 -6.13 31.73
N VAL A 35 21.98 -7.38 32.12
CA VAL A 35 23.01 -8.34 32.55
C VAL A 35 23.95 -8.76 31.42
N ASP A 36 25.24 -8.85 31.75
CA ASP A 36 26.21 -9.62 30.99
C ASP A 36 26.12 -11.09 31.39
N VAL A 37 25.77 -11.96 30.44
CA VAL A 37 25.59 -13.40 30.66
C VAL A 37 26.88 -14.11 31.04
N ASN A 38 28.04 -13.51 30.79
CA ASN A 38 29.34 -14.05 31.21
C ASN A 38 29.73 -13.64 32.63
N SER A 39 28.94 -12.78 33.29
CA SER A 39 29.19 -12.38 34.67
C SER A 39 28.76 -13.47 35.66
N PRO A 40 29.46 -13.61 36.81
CA PRO A 40 29.02 -14.49 37.89
C PRO A 40 27.57 -14.21 38.37
N ASP A 41 27.09 -12.98 38.18
CA ASP A 41 25.79 -12.50 38.64
C ASP A 41 24.61 -12.97 37.75
N ALA A 42 24.87 -13.41 36.51
CA ALA A 42 23.85 -13.91 35.59
C ALA A 42 23.10 -15.14 36.16
N LYS A 43 23.86 -16.01 36.84
CA LYS A 43 23.44 -17.05 37.80
C LYS A 43 22.20 -16.64 38.61
N GLY A 44 22.48 -15.72 39.54
CA GLY A 44 21.54 -15.31 40.57
C GLY A 44 20.35 -14.53 40.00
N ILE A 45 20.53 -13.79 38.90
CA ILE A 45 19.45 -13.01 38.30
C ILE A 45 18.42 -13.90 37.61
N ARG A 46 18.89 -14.96 36.93
CA ARG A 46 17.99 -15.96 36.35
C ARG A 46 17.19 -16.70 37.42
N GLU A 47 17.86 -17.14 38.49
CA GLU A 47 17.21 -17.79 39.63
C GLU A 47 16.20 -16.86 40.32
N MET A 48 16.52 -15.57 40.44
CA MET A 48 15.60 -14.55 40.96
C MET A 48 14.32 -14.46 40.11
N LEU A 49 14.43 -14.36 38.78
CA LEU A 49 13.27 -14.29 37.89
C LEU A 49 12.42 -15.56 37.95
N VAL A 50 13.04 -16.75 37.98
CA VAL A 50 12.31 -18.02 38.14
C VAL A 50 11.59 -18.08 39.48
N LYS A 51 12.21 -17.60 40.57
CA LYS A 51 11.56 -17.51 41.87
C LYS A 51 10.37 -16.54 41.85
N MET A 52 10.47 -15.42 41.11
CA MET A 52 9.37 -14.48 40.95
C MET A 52 8.16 -15.11 40.23
N LEU A 53 8.35 -16.03 39.29
CA LEU A 53 7.26 -16.78 38.65
C LEU A 53 6.48 -17.70 39.61
N SER A 54 7.04 -18.01 40.79
CA SER A 54 6.39 -18.87 41.79
C SER A 54 5.63 -18.08 42.86
N ASP A 55 5.72 -16.75 42.85
CA ASP A 55 5.05 -15.88 43.81
C ASP A 55 3.73 -15.36 43.21
N ASP A 56 2.61 -15.67 43.86
CA ASP A 56 1.26 -15.31 43.42
C ASP A 56 1.09 -13.80 43.16
N LYS A 57 1.89 -12.95 43.84
CA LYS A 57 1.88 -11.50 43.63
C LYS A 57 2.35 -11.07 42.24
N ASN A 58 3.08 -11.94 41.54
CA ASN A 58 3.62 -11.68 40.21
C ASN A 58 2.76 -12.22 39.07
N ILE A 59 1.61 -12.84 39.35
CA ILE A 59 0.78 -13.49 38.31
C ILE A 59 0.45 -12.52 37.17
N GLU A 60 0.14 -11.26 37.49
CA GLU A 60 -0.16 -10.20 36.53
C GLU A 60 1.06 -9.72 35.73
N TYR A 61 2.28 -10.06 36.18
CA TYR A 61 3.55 -9.67 35.59
C TYR A 61 4.33 -10.85 34.97
N HIS A 62 3.73 -12.04 34.91
CA HIS A 62 4.37 -13.23 34.35
C HIS A 62 4.83 -13.00 32.90
N ASP A 63 4.11 -12.19 32.13
CA ASP A 63 4.47 -11.87 30.75
C ASP A 63 5.83 -11.16 30.66
N GLN A 64 6.08 -10.18 31.52
CA GLN A 64 7.33 -9.44 31.62
C GLN A 64 8.48 -10.31 32.15
N ILE A 65 8.21 -11.16 33.15
CA ILE A 65 9.23 -12.08 33.68
C ILE A 65 9.65 -13.10 32.61
N TYR A 66 8.69 -13.71 31.91
CA TYR A 66 8.99 -14.64 30.82
C TYR A 66 9.74 -13.95 29.67
N TYR A 67 9.37 -12.72 29.33
CA TYR A 67 10.09 -11.94 28.32
C TYR A 67 11.55 -11.68 28.72
N ALA A 68 11.80 -11.29 29.97
CA ALA A 68 13.16 -11.10 30.49
C ALA A 68 13.97 -12.40 30.48
N LEU A 69 13.37 -13.53 30.88
CA LEU A 69 14.01 -14.85 30.77
C LEU A 69 14.36 -15.20 29.32
N ALA A 70 13.47 -14.89 28.36
CA ALA A 70 13.77 -15.09 26.95
C ALA A 70 14.94 -14.24 26.48
N GLN A 71 15.03 -12.97 26.91
CA GLN A 71 16.17 -12.10 26.57
C GLN A 71 17.49 -12.65 27.11
N ILE A 72 17.50 -13.19 28.33
CA ILE A 72 18.67 -13.86 28.92
C ILE A 72 19.04 -15.09 28.07
N SER A 73 18.07 -15.97 27.79
CA SER A 73 18.31 -17.17 26.97
C SER A 73 18.85 -16.83 25.57
N LEU A 74 18.40 -15.73 24.94
CA LEU A 74 18.96 -15.26 23.67
C LEU A 74 20.43 -14.82 23.80
N LYS A 75 20.78 -14.11 24.87
CA LYS A 75 22.17 -13.72 25.14
C LYS A 75 23.07 -14.93 25.42
N GLU A 76 22.51 -15.98 26.03
CA GLU A 76 23.18 -17.28 26.25
C GLU A 76 23.24 -18.15 24.97
N ASN A 77 22.77 -17.64 23.83
CA ASN A 77 22.61 -18.37 22.56
C ASN A 77 21.65 -19.57 22.61
N ASN A 78 20.84 -19.69 23.66
CA ASN A 78 19.79 -20.71 23.78
C ASN A 78 18.48 -20.25 23.13
N THR A 79 18.47 -20.27 21.79
CA THR A 79 17.34 -19.74 21.00
C THR A 79 16.03 -20.52 21.22
N GLN A 80 16.10 -21.84 21.41
CA GLN A 80 14.89 -22.65 21.57
C GLN A 80 14.18 -22.33 22.89
N GLU A 81 14.93 -22.25 23.97
CA GLU A 81 14.40 -21.88 25.28
C GLU A 81 13.84 -20.45 25.27
N ALA A 82 14.49 -19.53 24.57
CA ALA A 82 13.94 -18.18 24.37
C ALA A 82 12.58 -18.20 23.66
N ILE A 83 12.41 -19.01 22.60
CA ILE A 83 11.12 -19.18 21.91
C ILE A 83 10.06 -19.68 22.88
N ASP A 84 10.40 -20.67 23.70
CA ASP A 84 9.46 -21.26 24.67
C ASP A 84 9.02 -20.23 25.73
N PHE A 85 9.96 -19.42 26.23
CA PHE A 85 9.65 -18.33 27.15
C PHE A 85 8.84 -17.21 26.49
N LEU A 86 9.14 -16.83 25.25
CA LEU A 86 8.34 -15.83 24.52
C LEU A 86 6.90 -16.30 24.29
N ARG A 87 6.71 -17.58 23.96
CA ARG A 87 5.36 -18.17 23.86
C ARG A 87 4.62 -18.10 25.19
N LYS A 88 5.27 -18.46 26.30
CA LYS A 88 4.71 -18.30 27.65
C LYS A 88 4.38 -16.84 27.98
N SER A 89 5.23 -15.90 27.58
CA SER A 89 4.99 -14.46 27.73
C SER A 89 3.73 -14.02 26.98
N THR A 90 3.59 -14.40 25.70
CA THR A 90 2.38 -14.06 24.92
C THR A 90 1.10 -14.69 25.46
N ALA A 91 1.20 -15.89 26.05
CA ALA A 91 0.06 -16.61 26.63
C ALA A 91 -0.38 -16.06 27.99
N SER A 92 0.56 -15.56 28.79
CA SER A 92 0.28 -14.95 30.11
C SER A 92 -0.14 -13.48 30.01
N SER A 93 0.09 -12.82 28.87
CA SER A 93 -0.29 -11.42 28.66
C SER A 93 -1.78 -11.29 28.29
N VAL A 94 -2.60 -11.01 29.32
CA VAL A 94 -4.06 -10.81 29.20
C VAL A 94 -4.42 -9.32 29.14
N GLY A 95 -3.75 -8.46 29.94
CA GLY A 95 -4.05 -7.03 30.04
C GLY A 95 -2.97 -6.08 29.49
N ASN A 96 -1.82 -6.60 29.04
CA ASN A 96 -0.67 -5.79 28.64
C ASN A 96 -0.36 -5.94 27.14
N SER A 97 -1.14 -5.25 26.30
CA SER A 97 -0.98 -5.29 24.84
C SER A 97 0.44 -4.93 24.38
N ASN A 98 1.09 -3.97 25.04
CA ASN A 98 2.46 -3.56 24.71
C ASN A 98 3.47 -4.69 24.93
N GLN A 99 3.47 -5.34 26.10
CA GLN A 99 4.35 -6.48 26.35
C GLN A 99 4.07 -7.64 25.40
N LYS A 100 2.80 -7.89 25.10
CA LYS A 100 2.39 -8.91 24.14
C LYS A 100 2.94 -8.62 22.74
N ALA A 101 2.86 -7.37 22.28
CA ALA A 101 3.43 -6.92 21.01
C ALA A 101 4.95 -7.11 20.99
N LEU A 102 5.66 -6.75 22.06
CA LEU A 102 7.12 -6.93 22.16
C LEU A 102 7.53 -8.41 22.10
N SER A 103 6.76 -9.29 22.76
CA SER A 103 7.02 -10.73 22.74
C SER A 103 6.76 -11.34 21.36
N TYR A 104 5.70 -10.92 20.66
CA TYR A 104 5.47 -11.32 19.27
C TYR A 104 6.53 -10.78 18.32
N LEU A 105 6.93 -9.51 18.48
CA LEU A 105 7.98 -8.92 17.67
C LEU A 105 9.28 -9.70 17.83
N LYS A 106 9.61 -10.10 19.06
CA LYS A 106 10.82 -10.88 19.31
C LYS A 106 10.78 -12.26 18.67
N LEU A 107 9.63 -12.93 18.68
CA LEU A 107 9.43 -14.18 17.93
C LEU A 107 9.59 -13.94 16.42
N ALA A 108 8.97 -12.88 15.90
CA ALA A 108 9.06 -12.51 14.49
C ALA A 108 10.50 -12.28 14.05
N GLU A 109 11.30 -11.54 14.82
CA GLU A 109 12.73 -11.32 14.57
C GLU A 109 13.54 -12.63 14.54
N ILE A 110 13.27 -13.55 15.48
CA ILE A 110 13.96 -14.85 15.53
C ILE A 110 13.68 -15.67 14.27
N PHE A 111 12.41 -15.77 13.88
CA PHE A 111 11.97 -16.50 12.69
C PHE A 111 12.19 -15.74 11.38
N PHE A 112 12.59 -14.48 11.43
CA PHE A 112 13.05 -13.71 10.27
C PHE A 112 14.55 -13.90 10.04
N LYS A 113 15.32 -13.93 11.14
CA LYS A 113 16.77 -14.15 11.10
C LYS A 113 17.13 -15.57 10.69
N LYS A 114 16.36 -16.55 11.15
CA LYS A 114 16.24 -17.84 10.46
C LYS A 114 15.31 -17.58 9.28
N PRO A 115 15.59 -17.94 8.03
CA PRO A 115 14.72 -17.64 6.89
C PRO A 115 13.42 -18.48 6.89
N GLU A 116 12.72 -18.53 8.03
CA GLU A 116 11.44 -19.19 8.27
C GLU A 116 10.30 -18.17 8.07
N TYR A 117 10.31 -17.51 6.91
CA TYR A 117 9.46 -16.37 6.58
C TYR A 117 7.95 -16.56 6.83
N PRO A 118 7.33 -17.75 6.60
CA PRO A 118 5.91 -17.95 6.93
C PRO A 118 5.61 -17.80 8.43
N LEU A 119 6.49 -18.31 9.30
CA LEU A 119 6.35 -18.16 10.74
C LEU A 119 6.64 -16.72 11.17
N ALA A 120 7.67 -16.10 10.59
CA ALA A 120 7.97 -14.69 10.83
C ALA A 120 6.75 -13.81 10.51
N GLN A 121 6.13 -14.02 9.35
CA GLN A 121 4.95 -13.28 8.90
C GLN A 121 3.79 -13.41 9.89
N THR A 122 3.51 -14.62 10.37
CA THR A 122 2.47 -14.87 11.38
C THR A 122 2.70 -14.08 12.66
N TYR A 123 3.96 -13.99 13.12
CA TYR A 123 4.31 -13.24 14.32
C TYR A 123 4.36 -11.72 14.08
N TYR A 124 4.73 -11.27 12.89
CA TYR A 124 4.62 -9.85 12.51
C TYR A 124 3.16 -9.39 12.43
N ASP A 125 2.26 -10.21 11.89
CA ASP A 125 0.81 -9.95 11.92
C ASP A 125 0.30 -9.81 13.35
N SER A 126 0.68 -10.76 14.21
CA SER A 126 0.32 -10.74 15.63
C SER A 126 0.89 -9.50 16.33
N THR A 127 2.11 -9.09 15.98
CA THR A 127 2.74 -7.87 16.50
C THR A 127 1.92 -6.64 16.12
N ALA A 128 1.59 -6.48 14.84
CA ALA A 128 0.84 -5.34 14.33
C ALA A 128 -0.53 -5.19 14.99
N ALA A 129 -1.17 -6.29 15.38
CA ALA A 129 -2.46 -6.27 16.07
C ALA A 129 -2.43 -5.67 17.49
N PHE A 130 -1.26 -5.65 18.15
CA PHE A 130 -1.12 -5.19 19.54
C PHE A 130 -0.13 -4.01 19.71
N LEU A 131 0.65 -3.69 18.68
CA LEU A 131 1.69 -2.67 18.74
C LEU A 131 1.10 -1.25 18.67
N SER A 132 1.49 -0.38 19.60
CA SER A 132 1.14 1.04 19.56
C SER A 132 1.78 1.76 18.36
N GLN A 133 1.03 2.67 17.73
CA GLN A 133 1.51 3.52 16.63
C GLN A 133 2.67 4.45 17.06
N ASP A 134 2.73 4.81 18.35
CA ASP A 134 3.82 5.63 18.91
C ASP A 134 5.15 4.87 19.05
N HIS A 135 5.17 3.57 18.74
CA HIS A 135 6.40 2.80 18.81
C HIS A 135 7.43 3.35 17.79
N PRO A 136 8.68 3.66 18.20
CA PRO A 136 9.68 4.27 17.32
C PRO A 136 9.91 3.53 15.99
N ASP A 137 9.83 2.20 16.03
CA ASP A 137 10.02 1.35 14.86
C ASP A 137 8.72 0.90 14.19
N TYR A 138 7.56 1.48 14.55
CA TYR A 138 6.24 1.05 14.05
C TYR A 138 6.20 0.91 12.53
N ILE A 139 6.62 1.96 11.81
CA ILE A 139 6.64 2.00 10.34
C ILE A 139 7.53 0.88 9.76
N THR A 140 8.69 0.65 10.35
CA THR A 140 9.61 -0.41 9.91
C THR A 140 9.01 -1.80 10.10
N ILE A 141 8.35 -2.02 11.24
CA ILE A 141 7.69 -3.30 11.58
C ILE A 141 6.53 -3.57 10.62
N ILE A 142 5.67 -2.58 10.37
CA ILE A 142 4.55 -2.70 9.44
C ILE A 142 5.05 -2.92 8.01
N ASN A 143 6.07 -2.19 7.55
CA ASN A 143 6.66 -2.42 6.23
C ASN A 143 7.23 -3.84 6.09
N THR A 144 7.90 -4.34 7.12
CA THR A 144 8.43 -5.72 7.13
C THR A 144 7.29 -6.74 7.07
N LYS A 145 6.23 -6.54 7.85
CA LYS A 145 5.00 -7.33 7.81
C LYS A 145 4.41 -7.36 6.39
N THR A 146 4.18 -6.20 5.79
CA THR A 146 3.60 -6.10 4.44
C THR A 146 4.47 -6.77 3.38
N ASN A 147 5.79 -6.63 3.45
CA ASN A 147 6.72 -7.28 2.52
C ASN A 147 6.69 -8.80 2.65
N LEU A 148 6.63 -9.31 3.89
CA LEU A 148 6.46 -10.74 4.15
C LEU A 148 5.10 -11.24 3.66
N THR A 149 4.01 -10.51 3.88
CA THR A 149 2.68 -10.87 3.37
C THR A 149 2.70 -10.99 1.84
N LYS A 150 3.34 -10.05 1.13
CA LYS A 150 3.52 -10.12 -0.33
C LYS A 150 4.35 -11.33 -0.74
N LEU A 151 5.42 -11.65 -0.01
CA LEU A 151 6.22 -12.85 -0.26
C LEU A 151 5.36 -14.11 -0.13
N ILE A 152 4.66 -14.28 0.99
CA ILE A 152 3.85 -15.46 1.27
C ILE A 152 2.71 -15.60 0.25
N LYS A 153 2.08 -14.50 -0.16
CA LYS A 153 1.05 -14.50 -1.22
C LYS A 153 1.59 -15.10 -2.52
N ASN A 154 2.76 -14.64 -3.00
CA ASN A 154 3.35 -15.16 -4.23
C ASN A 154 3.83 -16.62 -4.09
N LEU A 155 4.41 -16.99 -2.94
CA LEU A 155 4.77 -18.40 -2.67
C LEU A 155 3.54 -19.31 -2.66
N ALA A 156 2.42 -18.84 -2.12
CA ALA A 156 1.16 -19.58 -2.12
C ALA A 156 0.60 -19.74 -3.54
N VAL A 157 0.74 -18.73 -4.41
CA VAL A 157 0.39 -18.85 -5.84
C VAL A 157 1.20 -19.96 -6.50
N ILE A 158 2.53 -19.94 -6.35
CA ILE A 158 3.42 -20.98 -6.90
C ILE A 158 2.99 -22.37 -6.42
N GLN A 159 2.83 -22.55 -5.11
CA GLN A 159 2.46 -23.84 -4.51
C GLN A 159 1.09 -24.34 -5.00
N THR A 160 0.13 -23.43 -5.12
CA THR A 160 -1.24 -23.75 -5.54
C THR A 160 -1.26 -24.16 -7.00
N GLU A 161 -0.69 -23.35 -7.88
CA GLU A 161 -0.66 -23.62 -9.31
C GLU A 161 0.18 -24.88 -9.63
N ASP A 162 1.32 -25.10 -8.96
CA ASP A 162 2.09 -26.36 -9.08
C ASP A 162 1.25 -27.59 -8.66
N SER A 163 0.42 -27.44 -7.64
CA SER A 163 -0.47 -28.51 -7.19
C SER A 163 -1.60 -28.76 -8.19
N LEU A 164 -2.19 -27.70 -8.74
CA LEU A 164 -3.21 -27.79 -9.78
C LEU A 164 -2.68 -28.43 -11.06
N GLN A 165 -1.48 -28.06 -11.51
CA GLN A 165 -0.84 -28.67 -12.68
C GLN A 165 -0.47 -30.14 -12.44
N ARG A 166 -0.01 -30.51 -11.24
CA ARG A 166 0.18 -31.93 -10.85
C ARG A 166 -1.13 -32.70 -10.91
N MET A 167 -2.22 -32.14 -10.40
CA MET A 167 -3.56 -32.74 -10.48
C MET A 167 -4.08 -32.85 -11.92
N ALA A 168 -3.72 -31.90 -12.79
CA ALA A 168 -4.02 -31.94 -14.22
C ALA A 168 -3.29 -33.09 -14.93
N SER A 169 -2.16 -33.53 -14.39
CA SER A 169 -1.35 -34.63 -14.94
C SER A 169 -1.85 -36.03 -14.56
N LEU A 170 -2.77 -36.12 -13.59
CA LEU A 170 -3.45 -37.37 -13.21
C LEU A 170 -4.51 -37.79 -14.24
N SER A 171 -4.84 -39.08 -14.28
CA SER A 171 -5.99 -39.56 -15.05
C SER A 171 -7.31 -38.98 -14.50
N PRO A 172 -8.39 -38.90 -15.30
CA PRO A 172 -9.68 -38.37 -14.83
C PRO A 172 -10.19 -39.05 -13.55
N ALA A 173 -10.08 -40.38 -13.48
CA ALA A 173 -10.53 -41.16 -12.32
C ALA A 173 -9.70 -40.85 -11.05
N GLU A 174 -8.37 -40.74 -11.18
CA GLU A 174 -7.49 -40.41 -10.05
C GLU A 174 -7.69 -38.97 -9.56
N ARG A 175 -7.98 -38.04 -10.49
CA ARG A 175 -8.28 -36.65 -10.15
C ARG A 175 -9.59 -36.54 -9.37
N GLU A 176 -10.64 -37.20 -9.85
CA GLU A 176 -11.92 -37.25 -9.14
C GLU A 176 -11.78 -37.86 -7.75
N ALA A 177 -11.10 -39.01 -7.63
CA ALA A 177 -10.87 -39.65 -6.34
C ALA A 177 -10.05 -38.78 -5.38
N SER A 178 -9.12 -37.97 -5.90
CA SER A 178 -8.35 -37.03 -5.09
C SER A 178 -9.19 -35.86 -4.60
N ILE A 179 -10.12 -35.36 -5.41
CA ILE A 179 -11.07 -34.32 -5.03
C ILE A 179 -12.09 -34.85 -4.03
N ASP A 180 -12.57 -36.09 -4.21
CA ASP A 180 -13.48 -36.73 -3.26
C ASP A 180 -12.85 -36.83 -1.87
N ARG A 181 -11.58 -37.27 -1.79
CA ARG A 181 -10.82 -37.28 -0.53
C ARG A 181 -10.65 -35.87 0.06
N LEU A 182 -10.38 -34.86 -0.76
CA LEU A 182 -10.26 -33.47 -0.29
C LEU A 182 -11.58 -32.99 0.34
N ILE A 183 -12.70 -33.24 -0.33
CA ILE A 183 -14.03 -32.84 0.15
C ILE A 183 -14.41 -33.59 1.43
N GLU A 184 -14.04 -34.87 1.54
CA GLU A 184 -14.24 -35.67 2.75
C GLU A 184 -13.48 -35.03 3.93
N VAL A 185 -12.18 -34.79 3.77
CA VAL A 185 -11.34 -34.13 4.80
C VAL A 185 -11.89 -32.75 5.18
N GLU A 186 -12.24 -31.91 4.21
CA GLU A 186 -12.83 -30.59 4.48
C GLU A 186 -14.15 -30.68 5.25
N THR A 187 -14.98 -31.68 4.93
CA THR A 187 -16.27 -31.90 5.58
C THR A 187 -16.07 -32.39 7.02
N GLU A 188 -15.15 -33.32 7.25
CA GLU A 188 -14.77 -33.78 8.58
C GLU A 188 -14.21 -32.65 9.45
N GLU A 189 -13.31 -31.82 8.90
CA GLU A 189 -12.77 -30.67 9.60
C GLU A 189 -13.85 -29.65 9.97
N ARG A 190 -14.80 -29.39 9.05
CA ARG A 190 -15.93 -28.49 9.31
C ARG A 190 -16.79 -29.01 10.45
N LEU A 191 -17.15 -30.30 10.41
CA LEU A 191 -17.92 -30.94 11.48
C LEU A 191 -17.17 -30.94 12.81
N ARG A 192 -15.85 -31.14 12.81
CA ARG A 192 -15.01 -31.03 14.01
C ARG A 192 -15.04 -29.62 14.60
N LYS A 193 -14.84 -28.59 13.77
CA LYS A 193 -14.89 -27.18 14.20
C LYS A 193 -16.26 -26.77 14.71
N GLU A 194 -17.33 -27.29 14.13
CA GLU A 194 -18.69 -27.05 14.58
C GLU A 194 -18.93 -27.66 15.97
N LYS A 195 -18.54 -28.92 16.17
CA LYS A 195 -18.58 -29.57 17.49
C LYS A 195 -17.74 -28.85 18.54
N GLU A 196 -16.50 -28.47 18.21
CA GLU A 196 -15.64 -27.70 19.12
C GLU A 196 -16.27 -26.35 19.51
N ARG A 197 -16.96 -25.68 18.59
CA ARG A 197 -17.68 -24.43 18.86
C ARG A 197 -18.88 -24.68 19.77
N GLU A 198 -19.66 -25.72 19.52
CA GLU A 198 -20.79 -26.11 20.38
C GLU A 198 -20.31 -26.46 21.80
N GLU A 199 -19.23 -27.23 21.93
CA GLU A 199 -18.63 -27.58 23.22
C GLU A 199 -18.10 -26.34 23.95
N LYS A 200 -17.45 -25.40 23.25
CA LYS A 200 -17.01 -24.13 23.85
C LYS A 200 -18.21 -23.30 24.32
N LEU A 201 -19.26 -23.18 23.51
CA LEU A 201 -20.48 -22.48 23.93
C LEU A 201 -21.13 -23.14 25.15
N LEU A 202 -21.10 -24.47 25.24
CA LEU A 202 -21.63 -25.20 26.38
C LEU A 202 -20.78 -24.94 27.63
N LYS A 203 -19.46 -25.02 27.54
CA LYS A 203 -18.53 -24.71 28.65
C LYS A 203 -18.63 -23.27 29.11
N ASP A 204 -18.79 -22.31 28.19
CA ASP A 204 -18.99 -20.90 28.53
C ASP A 204 -20.33 -20.67 29.23
N LYS A 205 -21.38 -21.44 28.89
CA LYS A 205 -22.66 -21.42 29.61
C LYS A 205 -22.52 -22.04 31.01
N GLU A 206 -21.88 -23.20 31.13
CA GLU A 206 -21.65 -23.89 32.41
C GLU A 206 -20.78 -23.06 33.36
N MET A 207 -19.73 -22.39 32.86
CA MET A 207 -18.92 -21.48 33.68
C MET A 207 -19.71 -20.25 34.13
N LYS A 208 -20.62 -19.72 33.29
CA LYS A 208 -21.51 -18.63 33.70
C LYS A 208 -22.51 -19.07 34.76
N GLU A 209 -23.07 -20.28 34.64
CA GLU A 209 -23.97 -20.88 35.63
C GLU A 209 -23.25 -21.22 36.95
N GLN A 210 -21.99 -21.66 36.92
CA GLN A 210 -21.18 -21.88 38.13
C GLN A 210 -20.65 -20.59 38.77
N SER A 211 -20.45 -19.52 38.00
CA SER A 211 -20.05 -18.21 38.52
C SER A 211 -21.21 -17.39 39.11
N GLN A 212 -22.46 -17.81 38.88
CA GLN A 212 -23.65 -17.29 39.56
C GLN A 212 -24.07 -18.24 40.69
N GLY A 213 -23.35 -18.15 41.81
CA GLY A 213 -23.99 -18.35 43.11
C GLY A 213 -25.09 -17.28 43.26
N ASP A 214 -26.32 -17.73 43.16
CA ASP A 214 -27.58 -17.00 43.19
C ASP A 214 -27.71 -15.93 44.31
N PRO A 215 -27.88 -14.63 43.97
CA PRO A 215 -28.42 -13.63 44.90
C PRO A 215 -29.90 -13.29 44.66
N PHE A 216 -30.60 -13.96 43.72
CA PHE A 216 -31.92 -13.54 43.21
C PHE A 216 -32.96 -14.67 43.04
N GLY A 217 -32.77 -15.84 43.64
CA GLY A 217 -33.68 -16.98 43.63
C GLY A 217 -35.03 -16.79 44.32
N ASN A 218 -35.49 -15.54 44.50
CA ASN A 218 -36.77 -15.27 45.14
C ASN A 218 -37.48 -14.03 44.57
N MET A 219 -37.77 -14.03 43.26
CA MET A 219 -38.75 -13.10 42.69
C MET A 219 -39.66 -13.75 41.63
N GLN A 220 -40.19 -14.93 41.96
CA GLN A 220 -41.08 -15.68 41.06
C GLN A 220 -42.55 -15.23 41.10
N ASP A 221 -42.92 -14.12 41.75
CA ASP A 221 -44.33 -13.67 41.82
C ASP A 221 -44.49 -12.15 41.86
N ILE A 222 -44.23 -11.45 40.75
CA ILE A 222 -44.89 -10.15 40.49
C ILE A 222 -45.26 -10.06 39.01
N ARG A 223 -46.48 -10.51 38.69
CA ARG A 223 -47.20 -10.08 37.48
C ARG A 223 -47.44 -8.56 37.56
N PRO A 224 -47.41 -7.82 36.44
CA PRO A 224 -47.84 -6.43 36.44
C PRO A 224 -49.34 -6.39 36.80
N PRO A 225 -49.79 -5.58 37.79
CA PRO A 225 -51.21 -5.38 38.01
C PRO A 225 -51.82 -4.73 36.77
N GLY A 226 -52.79 -5.43 36.18
CA GLY A 226 -53.63 -4.90 35.13
C GLY A 226 -54.37 -3.65 35.60
N SER A 227 -54.55 -2.76 34.63
CA SER A 227 -55.40 -1.58 34.65
C SER A 227 -56.74 -1.76 35.36
N ALA A 228 -57.02 -0.91 36.36
CA ALA A 228 -58.35 -0.40 36.66
C ALA A 228 -58.26 0.86 37.53
N GLY A 229 -58.89 1.96 37.11
CA GLY A 229 -59.27 3.07 38.02
C GLY A 229 -58.61 4.44 37.78
N GLN A 230 -59.05 5.14 36.73
CA GLN A 230 -59.46 6.56 36.71
C GLN A 230 -59.04 7.48 37.89
N GLN A 231 -58.27 8.56 37.62
CA GLN A 231 -58.78 9.95 37.49
C GLN A 231 -57.66 11.01 37.43
N SER A 232 -57.68 11.80 36.36
CA SER A 232 -57.30 13.23 36.24
C SER A 232 -55.87 13.70 36.58
N GLY A 233 -55.17 14.20 35.55
CA GLY A 233 -54.16 15.26 35.73
C GLY A 233 -53.03 15.27 34.69
N GLY A 234 -53.31 15.84 33.50
CA GLY A 234 -52.38 16.45 32.55
C GLY A 234 -50.91 16.00 32.42
N GLY A 235 -50.54 15.55 31.20
CA GLY A 235 -49.23 15.86 30.62
C GLY A 235 -48.32 14.68 30.32
N GLY A 236 -48.32 14.26 29.04
CA GLY A 236 -47.17 13.61 28.40
C GLY A 236 -46.98 12.12 28.65
N THR A 237 -47.35 11.31 27.66
CA THR A 237 -46.74 9.99 27.42
C THR A 237 -45.22 10.16 27.30
N GLY A 238 -44.49 9.99 28.41
CA GLY A 238 -43.04 10.01 28.42
C GLY A 238 -42.51 8.96 27.45
N TRP A 239 -41.73 9.40 26.48
CA TRP A 239 -40.98 8.58 25.53
C TRP A 239 -40.32 7.40 26.26
N TYR A 240 -40.32 6.19 25.68
CA TYR A 240 -39.90 4.93 26.32
C TYR A 240 -38.59 5.06 27.14
N PHE A 241 -37.63 5.83 26.66
CA PHE A 241 -36.33 6.06 27.31
C PHE A 241 -36.36 7.11 28.45
N SER A 242 -37.53 7.64 28.80
CA SER A 242 -37.73 8.53 29.95
C SER A 242 -38.21 7.74 31.19
N ASN A 243 -38.57 6.47 31.00
CA ASN A 243 -39.00 5.57 32.06
C ASN A 243 -37.83 4.67 32.48
N GLN A 244 -37.22 5.02 33.62
CA GLN A 244 -36.05 4.32 34.17
C GLN A 244 -36.28 2.81 34.37
N SER A 245 -37.51 2.42 34.71
CA SER A 245 -37.89 1.02 34.92
C SER A 245 -37.98 0.26 33.59
N ALA A 246 -38.59 0.86 32.56
CA ALA A 246 -38.67 0.27 31.23
C ALA A 246 -37.29 0.13 30.57
N LEU A 247 -36.40 1.11 30.79
CA LEU A 247 -34.99 1.05 30.40
C LEU A 247 -34.23 -0.10 31.07
N SER A 248 -34.40 -0.25 32.39
CA SER A 248 -33.71 -1.29 33.16
C SER A 248 -34.17 -2.70 32.72
N PHE A 249 -35.47 -2.87 32.46
CA PHE A 249 -35.99 -4.11 31.89
C PHE A 249 -35.49 -4.35 30.46
N GLY A 250 -35.56 -3.34 29.58
CA GLY A 250 -35.08 -3.45 28.21
C GLY A 250 -33.58 -3.76 28.11
N TYR A 251 -32.77 -3.17 28.99
CA TYR A 251 -31.34 -3.45 29.12
C TYR A 251 -31.07 -4.89 29.56
N THR A 252 -31.77 -5.35 30.59
CA THR A 252 -31.64 -6.73 31.08
C THR A 252 -32.09 -7.74 30.02
N ASP A 253 -33.17 -7.45 29.31
CA ASP A 253 -33.71 -8.31 28.25
C ASP A 253 -32.81 -8.33 27.01
N PHE A 254 -32.19 -7.18 26.69
CA PHE A 254 -31.18 -7.07 25.65
C PHE A 254 -29.95 -7.92 25.98
N ILE A 255 -29.41 -7.84 27.19
CA ILE A 255 -28.28 -8.68 27.62
C ILE A 255 -28.69 -10.17 27.65
N ARG A 256 -29.93 -10.49 28.02
CA ARG A 256 -30.43 -11.87 28.01
C ARG A 256 -30.47 -12.48 26.60
N ILE A 257 -30.93 -11.73 25.61
CA ILE A 257 -31.08 -12.21 24.23
C ILE A 257 -29.75 -12.14 23.48
N TRP A 258 -28.96 -11.08 23.69
CA TRP A 258 -27.81 -10.77 22.86
C TRP A 258 -26.46 -10.86 23.59
N GLY A 259 -26.43 -10.92 24.91
CA GLY A 259 -25.22 -10.85 25.72
C GLY A 259 -24.68 -9.42 25.88
N ASN A 260 -23.52 -9.29 26.53
CA ASN A 260 -22.87 -8.00 26.71
C ASN A 260 -22.21 -7.57 25.39
N ARG A 261 -22.93 -6.81 24.57
CA ARG A 261 -22.47 -6.36 23.26
C ARG A 261 -21.75 -5.03 23.37
N LYS A 262 -20.62 -4.93 22.68
CA LYS A 262 -19.88 -3.69 22.50
C LYS A 262 -20.70 -2.74 21.60
N LEU A 263 -20.61 -1.43 21.85
CA LEU A 263 -21.26 -0.43 21.02
C LEU A 263 -20.48 -0.30 19.70
N GLU A 264 -21.00 -0.92 18.64
CA GLU A 264 -20.41 -0.91 17.30
C GLU A 264 -21.48 -1.14 16.22
N ASP A 265 -21.22 -0.68 15.00
CA ASP A 265 -22.15 -0.83 13.88
C ASP A 265 -22.32 -2.30 13.48
N ASN A 266 -23.53 -2.66 13.02
CA ASN A 266 -23.89 -4.03 12.62
C ASN A 266 -23.79 -5.09 13.74
N TRP A 267 -23.92 -4.70 15.01
CA TRP A 267 -23.80 -5.57 16.19
C TRP A 267 -24.72 -6.83 16.22
N ARG A 268 -25.74 -6.92 15.35
CA ARG A 268 -26.70 -8.03 15.27
C ARG A 268 -26.30 -9.20 14.37
N ARG A 269 -25.09 -9.22 13.77
CA ARG A 269 -24.66 -10.31 12.86
C ARG A 269 -24.05 -11.49 13.63
N SER A 270 -24.48 -12.72 13.31
CA SER A 270 -24.06 -13.98 13.98
C SER A 270 -22.69 -14.52 13.54
N SER A 271 -22.19 -14.11 12.37
CA SER A 271 -20.88 -14.53 11.85
C SER A 271 -20.11 -13.34 11.28
N ARG A 272 -19.25 -12.76 12.12
CA ARG A 272 -18.13 -11.93 11.66
C ARG A 272 -16.89 -12.80 11.90
N SER A 273 -16.24 -13.26 10.83
CA SER A 273 -14.90 -13.86 10.92
C SER A 273 -14.04 -12.90 11.73
N SER A 274 -13.38 -13.42 12.76
CA SER A 274 -12.56 -12.65 13.70
C SER A 274 -11.38 -12.00 12.98
N PHE A 275 -11.62 -10.83 12.39
CA PHE A 275 -10.60 -9.85 12.06
C PHE A 275 -10.68 -8.78 13.15
N ALA A 276 -9.54 -8.47 13.75
CA ALA A 276 -9.40 -7.51 14.81
C ALA A 276 -9.82 -6.12 14.33
N GLU A 277 -11.01 -5.67 14.70
CA GLU A 277 -11.33 -4.26 14.83
C GLU A 277 -11.01 -3.85 16.28
N VAL A 278 -9.97 -3.03 16.41
CA VAL A 278 -9.48 -2.48 17.67
C VAL A 278 -10.58 -1.66 18.36
N PRO A 279 -10.84 -1.84 19.67
CA PRO A 279 -11.68 -0.93 20.45
C PRO A 279 -10.99 0.41 20.72
N GLY A 280 -11.53 1.50 20.18
CA GLY A 280 -11.25 2.85 20.67
C GLY A 280 -10.13 3.58 19.93
N GLY A 281 -10.53 4.51 19.07
CA GLY A 281 -9.69 5.32 18.21
C GLY A 281 -10.41 5.48 16.87
N GLY A 282 -10.56 6.70 16.37
CA GLY A 282 -11.16 6.96 15.07
C GLY A 282 -10.47 6.16 13.96
N PRO A 283 -11.10 6.03 12.78
CA PRO A 283 -10.41 5.41 11.65
C PRO A 283 -9.15 6.24 11.39
N ASP A 284 -7.98 5.64 11.58
CA ASP A 284 -6.68 6.23 11.28
C ASP A 284 -5.73 5.19 10.65
N GLU A 285 -5.63 5.30 9.32
CA GLU A 285 -4.48 5.17 8.42
C GLU A 285 -3.48 4.00 8.49
N THR A 286 -3.81 2.90 9.15
CA THR A 286 -2.98 1.67 9.09
C THR A 286 -3.77 0.42 8.69
N GLY A 287 -5.02 0.59 8.26
CA GLY A 287 -5.76 -0.45 7.56
C GLY A 287 -5.08 -0.73 6.22
N GLU A 288 -4.49 -1.92 6.08
CA GLU A 288 -4.26 -2.50 4.76
C GLU A 288 -5.53 -2.28 3.95
N ALA A 289 -5.44 -1.54 2.83
CA ALA A 289 -6.40 -1.69 1.77
C ALA A 289 -6.30 -3.16 1.35
N VAL A 290 -7.17 -3.99 1.92
CA VAL A 290 -7.29 -5.39 1.55
C VAL A 290 -7.53 -5.36 0.05
N ASP A 291 -6.57 -5.90 -0.70
CA ASP A 291 -6.61 -5.91 -2.16
C ASP A 291 -8.00 -6.42 -2.58
N SER A 292 -8.73 -5.65 -3.39
CA SER A 292 -10.09 -6.02 -3.81
C SER A 292 -10.12 -7.39 -4.50
N THR A 293 -8.98 -7.82 -5.04
CA THR A 293 -8.80 -9.17 -5.60
C THR A 293 -8.67 -10.25 -4.52
N ASP A 294 -8.08 -9.96 -3.36
CA ASP A 294 -7.98 -10.89 -2.22
C ASP A 294 -9.35 -11.05 -1.53
N LEU A 295 -10.11 -9.97 -1.38
CA LEU A 295 -11.49 -10.03 -0.90
C LEU A 295 -12.39 -10.85 -1.84
N ALA A 296 -12.23 -10.66 -3.16
CA ALA A 296 -12.96 -11.44 -4.15
C ALA A 296 -12.56 -12.93 -4.14
N ALA A 297 -11.28 -13.25 -3.96
CA ALA A 297 -10.79 -14.62 -3.86
C ALA A 297 -11.28 -15.33 -2.58
N VAL A 298 -11.29 -14.63 -1.44
CA VAL A 298 -11.85 -15.13 -0.18
C VAL A 298 -13.36 -15.32 -0.31
N ALA A 299 -14.09 -14.36 -0.87
CA ALA A 299 -15.53 -14.46 -1.09
C ALA A 299 -15.89 -15.61 -2.05
N ALA A 300 -15.09 -15.82 -3.10
CA ALA A 300 -15.25 -16.96 -4.01
C ALA A 300 -15.01 -18.29 -3.29
N ARG A 301 -13.97 -18.38 -2.47
CA ARG A 301 -13.70 -19.57 -1.64
C ARG A 301 -14.84 -19.84 -0.65
N ASP A 302 -15.30 -18.84 0.07
CA ASP A 302 -16.40 -18.97 1.03
C ASP A 302 -17.70 -19.37 0.33
N SER A 303 -17.94 -18.84 -0.87
CA SER A 303 -19.08 -19.23 -1.71
C SER A 303 -18.99 -20.69 -2.14
N ILE A 304 -17.81 -21.17 -2.54
CA ILE A 304 -17.58 -22.58 -2.86
C ILE A 304 -17.78 -23.44 -1.60
N MET A 305 -17.23 -23.07 -0.45
CA MET A 305 -17.37 -23.82 0.80
C MET A 305 -18.82 -23.91 1.31
N ALA A 306 -19.69 -22.97 0.90
CA ALA A 306 -21.12 -22.99 1.21
C ALA A 306 -21.94 -23.93 0.29
N LEU A 307 -21.37 -24.41 -0.81
CA LEU A 307 -22.04 -25.34 -1.73
C LEU A 307 -22.14 -26.76 -1.14
N ASP A 308 -23.11 -27.53 -1.63
CA ASP A 308 -23.17 -28.97 -1.39
C ASP A 308 -21.93 -29.69 -1.97
N ASN A 309 -21.66 -30.90 -1.49
CA ASN A 309 -20.45 -31.64 -1.87
C ASN A 309 -20.33 -31.89 -3.38
N ALA A 310 -21.46 -32.09 -4.08
CA ALA A 310 -21.46 -32.36 -5.50
C ALA A 310 -21.08 -31.11 -6.32
N LYS A 311 -21.65 -29.95 -5.99
CA LYS A 311 -21.31 -28.68 -6.64
C LYS A 311 -19.89 -28.22 -6.30
N ARG A 312 -19.41 -28.48 -5.08
CA ARG A 312 -18.00 -28.25 -4.71
C ARG A 312 -17.05 -29.08 -5.56
N LYS A 313 -17.35 -30.38 -5.73
CA LYS A 313 -16.57 -31.27 -6.59
C LYS A 313 -16.45 -30.71 -8.01
N GLN A 314 -17.58 -30.27 -8.57
CA GLN A 314 -17.58 -29.66 -9.90
C GLN A 314 -16.72 -28.40 -9.95
N ALA A 315 -16.87 -27.47 -9.00
CA ALA A 315 -16.07 -26.25 -8.94
C ALA A 315 -14.55 -26.51 -8.84
N TYR A 316 -14.16 -27.52 -8.04
CA TYR A 316 -12.75 -27.93 -7.94
C TYR A 316 -12.24 -28.57 -9.23
N LEU A 317 -13.04 -29.41 -9.91
CA LEU A 317 -12.67 -29.98 -11.20
C LEU A 317 -12.47 -28.91 -12.28
N GLU A 318 -13.35 -27.91 -12.34
CA GLU A 318 -13.28 -26.78 -13.28
C GLU A 318 -12.06 -25.88 -13.05
N SER A 319 -11.54 -25.86 -11.82
CA SER A 319 -10.36 -25.06 -11.46
C SER A 319 -9.03 -25.72 -11.87
N ILE A 320 -9.03 -26.98 -12.31
CA ILE A 320 -7.81 -27.71 -12.66
C ILE A 320 -7.41 -27.41 -14.12
N PRO A 321 -6.16 -26.99 -14.40
CA PRO A 321 -5.73 -26.59 -15.73
C PRO A 321 -5.45 -27.80 -16.64
N VAL A 322 -6.52 -28.39 -17.19
CA VAL A 322 -6.44 -29.62 -17.99
C VAL A 322 -6.22 -29.37 -19.48
N THR A 323 -6.61 -28.20 -19.97
CA THR A 323 -6.38 -27.81 -21.38
C THR A 323 -5.03 -27.08 -21.54
N PRO A 324 -4.45 -27.07 -22.75
CA PRO A 324 -3.23 -26.30 -23.02
C PRO A 324 -3.35 -24.82 -22.65
N GLU A 325 -4.50 -24.20 -22.91
CA GLU A 325 -4.76 -22.78 -22.65
C GLU A 325 -4.81 -22.50 -21.14
N MET A 326 -5.49 -23.36 -20.37
CA MET A 326 -5.53 -23.24 -18.91
C MET A 326 -4.15 -23.49 -18.29
N ARG A 327 -3.35 -24.40 -18.87
CA ARG A 327 -1.95 -24.61 -18.44
C ARG A 327 -1.10 -23.38 -18.71
N ALA A 328 -1.21 -22.77 -19.89
CA ALA A 328 -0.48 -21.55 -20.21
C ALA A 328 -0.85 -20.39 -19.24
N ALA A 329 -2.13 -20.23 -18.92
CA ALA A 329 -2.57 -19.24 -17.92
C ALA A 329 -2.05 -19.54 -16.50
N SER A 330 -1.96 -20.82 -16.13
CA SER A 330 -1.34 -21.26 -14.87
C SER A 330 0.17 -20.97 -14.87
N ASP A 331 0.86 -21.23 -15.97
CA ASP A 331 2.28 -20.93 -16.15
C ASP A 331 2.57 -19.43 -16.05
N GLU A 332 1.72 -18.56 -16.63
CA GLU A 332 1.86 -17.11 -16.52
C GLU A 332 1.81 -16.63 -15.05
N LYS A 333 0.89 -17.18 -14.25
CA LYS A 333 0.81 -16.87 -12.81
C LYS A 333 2.05 -17.35 -12.06
N ILE A 334 2.55 -18.54 -12.37
CA ILE A 334 3.77 -19.08 -11.76
C ILE A 334 4.98 -18.21 -12.13
N VAL A 335 5.09 -17.81 -13.40
CA VAL A 335 6.15 -16.96 -13.93
C VAL A 335 6.18 -15.61 -13.21
N GLU A 336 5.03 -14.94 -13.10
CA GLU A 336 4.90 -13.68 -12.38
C GLU A 336 5.24 -13.84 -10.89
N ALA A 337 4.72 -14.89 -10.25
CA ALA A 337 4.96 -15.13 -8.84
C ALA A 337 6.44 -15.39 -8.53
N TYR A 338 7.14 -16.22 -9.32
CA TYR A 338 8.59 -16.43 -9.13
C TYR A 338 9.38 -15.14 -9.34
N TYR A 339 9.04 -14.33 -10.35
CA TYR A 339 9.71 -13.05 -10.59
C TYR A 339 9.53 -12.10 -9.40
N ASN A 340 8.30 -11.98 -8.90
CA ASN A 340 7.99 -11.16 -7.73
C ASN A 340 8.67 -11.68 -6.45
N VAL A 341 8.70 -12.99 -6.23
CA VAL A 341 9.43 -13.61 -5.10
C VAL A 341 10.91 -13.26 -5.17
N GLY A 342 11.53 -13.41 -6.34
CA GLY A 342 12.93 -13.05 -6.55
C GLY A 342 13.23 -11.58 -6.24
N LEU A 343 12.34 -10.67 -6.67
CA LEU A 343 12.45 -9.24 -6.39
C LEU A 343 12.25 -8.91 -4.91
N ILE A 344 11.26 -9.50 -4.25
CA ILE A 344 10.99 -9.28 -2.82
C ILE A 344 12.20 -9.74 -1.99
N TYR A 345 12.76 -10.92 -2.29
CA TYR A 345 13.98 -11.37 -1.61
C TYR A 345 15.15 -10.41 -1.80
N LYS A 346 15.36 -9.88 -3.02
CA LYS A 346 16.46 -8.96 -3.32
C LYS A 346 16.29 -7.59 -2.66
N GLU A 347 15.17 -6.93 -2.94
CA GLU A 347 14.99 -5.50 -2.64
C GLU A 347 14.47 -5.27 -1.22
N GLN A 348 13.53 -6.10 -0.76
CA GLN A 348 12.83 -5.90 0.51
C GLN A 348 13.48 -6.67 1.65
N LEU A 349 13.87 -7.93 1.42
CA LEU A 349 14.43 -8.80 2.47
C LEU A 349 15.95 -8.86 2.46
N ARG A 350 16.59 -8.40 1.37
CA ARG A 350 18.05 -8.46 1.15
C ARG A 350 18.63 -9.88 1.26
N ASP A 351 17.81 -10.90 1.02
CA ASP A 351 18.22 -12.28 0.93
C ASP A 351 18.60 -12.61 -0.52
N ASN A 352 19.81 -12.19 -0.90
CA ASN A 352 20.33 -12.40 -2.25
C ASN A 352 20.43 -13.89 -2.61
N LYS A 353 20.63 -14.78 -1.62
CA LYS A 353 20.73 -16.22 -1.87
C LYS A 353 19.38 -16.78 -2.31
N GLU A 354 18.31 -16.48 -1.57
CA GLU A 354 16.97 -16.92 -1.93
C GLU A 354 16.46 -16.23 -3.20
N SER A 355 16.83 -14.96 -3.43
CA SER A 355 16.54 -14.26 -4.67
C SER A 355 17.14 -14.99 -5.88
N GLY A 356 18.44 -15.29 -5.84
CA GLY A 356 19.13 -15.99 -6.93
C GLY A 356 18.51 -17.35 -7.23
N ARG A 357 18.19 -18.13 -6.20
CA ARG A 357 17.54 -19.44 -6.33
C ARG A 357 16.19 -19.37 -7.05
N ASN A 358 15.35 -18.38 -6.72
CA ASN A 358 14.03 -18.23 -7.32
C ASN A 358 14.10 -17.75 -8.77
N PHE A 359 15.01 -16.82 -9.07
CA PHE A 359 15.25 -16.38 -10.45
C PHE A 359 15.85 -17.49 -11.33
N GLU A 360 16.78 -18.31 -10.80
CA GLU A 360 17.30 -19.49 -11.50
C GLU A 360 16.18 -20.50 -11.78
N THR A 361 15.34 -20.77 -10.78
CA THR A 361 14.19 -21.68 -10.92
C THR A 361 13.22 -21.19 -11.99
N LEU A 362 12.95 -19.88 -12.04
CA LEU A 362 12.13 -19.26 -13.08
C LEU A 362 12.69 -19.53 -14.47
N LEU A 363 13.97 -19.24 -14.71
CA LEU A 363 14.59 -19.45 -16.02
C LEU A 363 14.76 -20.93 -16.39
N GLN A 364 14.94 -21.81 -15.40
CA GLN A 364 15.04 -23.25 -15.63
C GLN A 364 13.69 -23.84 -16.06
N ARG A 365 12.60 -23.46 -15.39
CA ARG A 365 11.26 -23.99 -15.67
C ARG A 365 10.61 -23.33 -16.88
N TYR A 366 10.82 -22.03 -17.04
CA TYR A 366 10.19 -21.18 -18.05
C TYR A 366 11.25 -20.36 -18.79
N PRO A 367 12.08 -20.99 -19.64
CA PRO A 367 13.23 -20.32 -20.25
C PRO A 367 12.85 -19.16 -21.19
N GLU A 368 11.68 -19.25 -21.83
CA GLU A 368 11.08 -18.17 -22.62
C GLU A 368 9.87 -17.61 -21.88
N ASN A 369 10.02 -16.44 -21.29
CA ASN A 369 8.95 -15.74 -20.57
C ASN A 369 9.13 -14.22 -20.64
N GLN A 370 8.08 -13.46 -20.34
CA GLN A 370 8.09 -11.99 -20.43
C GLN A 370 9.11 -11.30 -19.50
N TYR A 371 9.50 -11.96 -18.41
CA TYR A 371 10.47 -11.45 -17.44
C TYR A 371 11.90 -11.97 -17.67
N LYS A 372 12.18 -12.69 -18.77
CA LYS A 372 13.49 -13.33 -19.03
C LYS A 372 14.65 -12.36 -18.92
N LEU A 373 14.63 -11.27 -19.70
CA LEU A 373 15.72 -10.30 -19.70
C LEU A 373 15.88 -9.55 -18.36
N PRO A 374 14.79 -9.03 -17.73
CA PRO A 374 14.86 -8.51 -16.36
C PRO A 374 15.41 -9.51 -15.34
N THR A 375 15.03 -10.78 -15.45
CA THR A 375 15.49 -11.86 -14.55
C THR A 375 16.99 -12.11 -14.69
N ILE A 376 17.50 -12.20 -15.92
CA ILE A 376 18.94 -12.36 -16.18
C ILE A 376 19.73 -11.16 -15.61
N TYR A 377 19.22 -9.94 -15.77
CA TYR A 377 19.85 -8.76 -15.17
C TYR A 377 19.84 -8.80 -13.64
N ASN A 378 18.73 -9.20 -13.03
CA ASN A 378 18.65 -9.36 -11.59
C ASN A 378 19.59 -10.46 -11.09
N LEU A 379 19.75 -11.58 -11.80
CA LEU A 379 20.71 -12.63 -11.48
C LEU A 379 22.14 -12.12 -11.50
N TYR A 380 22.53 -11.35 -12.53
CA TYR A 380 23.82 -10.66 -12.54
C TYR A 380 24.02 -9.81 -11.28
N ARG A 381 23.04 -8.97 -10.93
CA ARG A 381 23.12 -8.06 -9.78
C ARG A 381 23.16 -8.80 -8.44
N VAL A 382 22.39 -9.87 -8.31
CA VAL A 382 22.32 -10.72 -7.11
C VAL A 382 23.64 -11.44 -6.89
N TYR A 383 24.21 -12.05 -7.94
CA TYR A 383 25.48 -12.75 -7.83
C TYR A 383 26.67 -11.82 -7.62
N LEU A 384 26.62 -10.62 -8.21
CA LEU A 384 27.58 -9.56 -7.90
C LEU A 384 27.53 -9.17 -6.41
N ALA A 385 26.33 -9.06 -5.82
CA ALA A 385 26.18 -8.75 -4.40
C ALA A 385 26.60 -9.90 -3.47
N LEU A 386 26.55 -11.15 -3.94
CA LEU A 386 27.03 -12.33 -3.22
C LEU A 386 28.56 -12.54 -3.34
N GLY A 387 29.23 -11.81 -4.24
CA GLY A 387 30.65 -12.01 -4.55
C GLY A 387 30.94 -13.26 -5.40
N ASP A 388 29.91 -13.83 -6.05
CA ASP A 388 30.06 -14.96 -6.97
C ASP A 388 30.37 -14.41 -8.38
N GLU A 389 31.65 -14.15 -8.64
CA GLU A 389 32.12 -13.54 -9.89
C GLU A 389 31.81 -14.43 -11.10
N GLU A 390 31.94 -15.75 -10.98
CA GLU A 390 31.71 -16.70 -12.08
C GLU A 390 30.26 -16.63 -12.56
N LYS A 391 29.29 -16.75 -11.65
CA LYS A 391 27.87 -16.64 -12.02
C LYS A 391 27.50 -15.22 -12.44
N SER A 392 28.03 -14.21 -11.77
CA SER A 392 27.80 -12.81 -12.15
C SER A 392 28.22 -12.55 -13.60
N ASP A 393 29.44 -12.95 -13.98
CA ASP A 393 29.95 -12.79 -15.34
C ASP A 393 29.21 -13.64 -16.36
N TYR A 394 28.78 -14.85 -15.99
CA TYR A 394 27.91 -15.68 -16.84
C TYR A 394 26.64 -14.92 -17.27
N TYR A 395 25.86 -14.39 -16.32
CA TYR A 395 24.63 -13.67 -16.64
C TYR A 395 24.88 -12.32 -17.32
N LYS A 396 25.93 -11.61 -16.93
CA LYS A 396 26.39 -10.38 -17.59
C LYS A 396 26.68 -10.63 -19.07
N ASN A 397 27.41 -11.68 -19.39
CA ASN A 397 27.80 -12.01 -20.76
C ASN A 397 26.60 -12.44 -21.61
N ILE A 398 25.58 -13.09 -21.03
CA ILE A 398 24.31 -13.35 -21.74
C ILE A 398 23.67 -12.04 -22.21
N ILE A 399 23.65 -11.01 -21.35
CA ILE A 399 23.07 -9.70 -21.70
C ILE A 399 23.90 -9.02 -22.78
N LEU A 400 25.22 -8.98 -22.62
CA LEU A 400 26.09 -8.29 -23.56
C LEU A 400 26.15 -8.95 -24.95
N ASN A 401 26.06 -10.28 -25.01
CA ASN A 401 26.17 -11.03 -26.27
C ASN A 401 24.82 -11.16 -27.00
N ASN A 402 23.72 -11.40 -26.25
CA ASN A 402 22.42 -11.72 -26.85
C ASN A 402 21.46 -10.53 -26.84
N TYR A 403 21.71 -9.50 -26.01
CA TYR A 403 20.83 -8.35 -25.81
C TYR A 403 21.61 -7.03 -25.80
N ALA A 404 22.63 -6.89 -26.67
CA ALA A 404 23.56 -5.76 -26.70
C ALA A 404 22.91 -4.37 -26.80
N ASP A 405 21.76 -4.27 -27.49
CA ASP A 405 21.03 -3.01 -27.68
C ASP A 405 20.07 -2.68 -26.52
N SER A 406 19.88 -3.61 -25.57
CA SER A 406 18.98 -3.43 -24.43
C SER A 406 19.48 -2.35 -23.47
N GLU A 407 18.57 -1.74 -22.72
CA GLU A 407 18.93 -0.80 -21.66
C GLU A 407 19.83 -1.45 -20.61
N TYR A 408 19.61 -2.73 -20.30
CA TYR A 408 20.45 -3.48 -19.38
C TYR A 408 21.91 -3.60 -19.86
N ALA A 409 22.14 -3.89 -21.14
CA ALA A 409 23.49 -3.92 -21.70
C ALA A 409 24.17 -2.54 -21.60
N LYS A 410 23.43 -1.46 -21.87
CA LYS A 410 23.93 -0.09 -21.74
C LYS A 410 24.29 0.27 -20.31
N ILE A 411 23.47 -0.13 -19.33
CA ILE A 411 23.73 0.04 -17.88
C ILE A 411 24.97 -0.76 -17.44
N ILE A 412 25.15 -1.98 -17.96
CA ILE A 412 26.30 -2.82 -17.63
C ILE A 412 27.61 -2.19 -18.17
N LEU A 413 27.58 -1.68 -19.41
CA LEU A 413 28.74 -1.07 -20.04
C LEU A 413 29.08 0.30 -19.45
N ASN A 414 28.06 1.09 -19.11
CA ASN A 414 28.21 2.38 -18.44
C ASN A 414 27.21 2.47 -17.26
N PRO A 415 27.67 2.26 -16.02
CA PRO A 415 26.85 2.39 -14.82
C PRO A 415 26.20 3.77 -14.63
N ASP A 416 26.75 4.83 -15.25
CA ASP A 416 26.21 6.19 -15.23
C ASP A 416 25.39 6.54 -16.50
N TYR A 417 25.08 5.56 -17.36
CA TYR A 417 24.37 5.75 -18.65
C TYR A 417 23.14 6.66 -18.52
N PHE A 418 22.28 6.45 -17.52
CA PHE A 418 21.10 7.28 -17.31
C PHE A 418 21.42 8.70 -16.82
N LYS A 419 22.47 8.87 -16.00
CA LYS A 419 22.92 10.22 -15.59
C LYS A 419 23.49 10.99 -16.78
N ASP A 420 24.23 10.31 -17.66
CA ASP A 420 24.79 10.92 -18.86
C ASP A 420 23.72 11.24 -19.90
N GLN A 421 22.70 10.39 -20.04
CA GLN A 421 21.54 10.66 -20.88
C GLN A 421 20.73 11.86 -20.35
N GLN A 422 20.46 11.90 -19.05
CA GLN A 422 19.79 13.05 -18.42
C GLN A 422 20.60 14.35 -18.58
N LYS A 423 21.93 14.30 -18.43
CA LYS A 423 22.81 15.46 -18.70
C LYS A 423 22.73 15.92 -20.15
N LYS A 424 22.76 15.01 -21.13
CA LYS A 424 22.63 15.35 -22.56
C LYS A 424 21.29 16.02 -22.86
N VAL A 425 20.18 15.47 -22.34
CA VAL A 425 18.85 16.06 -22.49
C VAL A 425 18.76 17.43 -21.79
N ALA A 426 19.32 17.56 -20.59
CA ALA A 426 19.36 18.83 -19.85
C ALA A 426 20.15 19.91 -20.61
N ILE A 427 21.32 19.57 -21.18
CA ILE A 427 22.13 20.49 -21.99
C ILE A 427 21.35 20.97 -23.22
N GLN A 428 20.65 20.08 -23.93
CA GLN A 428 19.80 20.44 -25.08
C GLN A 428 18.65 21.38 -24.68
N LYS A 429 17.99 21.11 -23.55
CA LYS A 429 16.92 21.96 -23.00
C LYS A 429 17.44 23.34 -22.60
N VAL A 430 18.57 23.43 -21.90
CA VAL A 430 19.19 24.70 -21.51
C VAL A 430 19.62 25.51 -22.75
N PHE A 431 20.18 24.86 -23.76
CA PHE A 431 20.56 25.53 -25.01
C PHE A 431 19.33 26.11 -25.73
N TYR A 432 18.22 25.36 -25.76
CA TYR A 432 16.96 25.82 -26.35
C TYR A 432 16.35 26.96 -25.54
N GLU A 433 16.31 26.86 -24.21
CA GLU A 433 15.79 27.90 -23.34
C GLU A 433 16.55 29.22 -23.52
N ASN A 434 17.87 29.18 -23.62
CA ASN A 434 18.67 30.37 -23.88
C ASN A 434 18.42 30.94 -25.28
N THR A 435 18.20 30.08 -26.29
CA THR A 435 17.81 30.51 -27.65
C THR A 435 16.42 31.14 -27.65
N TYR A 436 15.51 30.64 -26.82
CA TYR A 436 14.19 31.20 -26.63
C TYR A 436 14.21 32.56 -25.92
N ARG A 437 15.04 32.71 -24.89
CA ARG A 437 15.27 34.00 -24.22
C ARG A 437 15.82 35.05 -25.18
N ALA A 438 16.72 34.66 -26.08
CA ALA A 438 17.21 35.56 -27.14
C ALA A 438 16.05 36.08 -28.02
N TYR A 439 15.12 35.20 -28.41
CA TYR A 439 13.90 35.61 -29.13
C TYR A 439 13.04 36.60 -28.34
N LEU A 440 12.79 36.34 -27.05
CA LEU A 440 12.01 37.23 -26.18
C LEU A 440 12.68 38.60 -26.00
N ASN A 441 14.00 38.62 -25.91
CA ASN A 441 14.81 39.83 -25.81
C ASN A 441 14.98 40.54 -27.17
N LYS A 442 14.27 40.08 -28.21
CA LYS A 442 14.30 40.64 -29.58
C LYS A 442 15.66 40.50 -30.29
N GLN A 443 16.51 39.59 -29.82
CA GLN A 443 17.79 39.24 -30.43
C GLN A 443 17.57 38.20 -31.53
N TYR A 444 16.94 38.60 -32.64
CA TYR A 444 16.43 37.67 -33.65
C TYR A 444 17.55 37.05 -34.51
N GLU A 445 18.63 37.79 -34.76
CA GLU A 445 19.83 37.29 -35.44
C GLU A 445 20.49 36.18 -34.62
N ASP A 446 20.62 36.38 -33.30
CA ASP A 446 21.16 35.38 -32.36
C ASP A 446 20.33 34.08 -32.39
N VAL A 447 19.02 34.16 -32.56
CA VAL A 447 18.15 32.96 -32.66
C VAL A 447 18.51 32.12 -33.89
N ILE A 448 18.76 32.77 -35.03
CA ILE A 448 19.11 32.10 -36.29
C ILE A 448 20.49 31.45 -36.17
N GLU A 449 21.48 32.15 -35.61
CA GLU A 449 22.82 31.60 -35.41
C GLU A 449 22.84 30.42 -34.43
N ARG A 450 22.14 30.57 -33.29
CA ARG A 450 22.04 29.51 -32.28
C ARG A 450 21.35 28.27 -32.80
N LYS A 451 20.41 28.41 -33.74
CA LYS A 451 19.81 27.25 -34.42
C LYS A 451 20.85 26.49 -35.24
N SER A 452 21.70 27.18 -36.01
CA SER A 452 22.80 26.53 -36.74
C SER A 452 23.80 25.84 -35.80
N MET A 453 24.08 26.44 -34.64
CA MET A 453 24.90 25.78 -33.60
C MET A 453 24.22 24.54 -33.03
N ALA A 454 22.90 24.61 -32.77
CA ALA A 454 22.13 23.47 -32.25
C ALA A 454 22.12 22.29 -33.23
N ASP A 455 21.97 22.56 -34.53
CA ASP A 455 21.99 21.52 -35.58
C ASP A 455 23.37 20.82 -35.65
N SER A 456 24.47 21.54 -35.38
CA SER A 456 25.82 20.98 -35.35
C SER A 456 26.16 20.25 -34.05
N LEU A 457 25.73 20.79 -32.90
CA LEU A 457 26.04 20.24 -31.58
C LEU A 457 25.13 19.05 -31.20
N PHE A 458 23.92 19.00 -31.75
CA PHE A 458 22.90 18.02 -31.41
C PHE A 458 22.23 17.41 -32.67
N PRO A 459 22.91 16.50 -33.41
CA PRO A 459 22.40 15.94 -34.67
C PRO A 459 21.10 15.14 -34.54
N SER A 460 20.83 14.59 -33.36
CA SER A 460 19.59 13.87 -33.03
C SER A 460 18.93 14.55 -31.83
N ASN A 461 18.17 15.61 -32.12
CA ASN A 461 17.59 16.52 -31.13
C ASN A 461 16.06 16.52 -31.21
N GLU A 462 15.41 16.10 -30.13
CA GLU A 462 13.94 16.08 -30.01
C GLU A 462 13.31 17.50 -30.08
N LEU A 463 14.10 18.55 -29.85
CA LEU A 463 13.66 19.95 -29.93
C LEU A 463 13.83 20.56 -31.33
N ALA A 464 14.35 19.82 -32.32
CA ALA A 464 14.56 20.32 -33.68
C ALA A 464 13.30 20.96 -34.31
N PRO A 465 12.07 20.41 -34.16
CA PRO A 465 10.86 21.05 -34.67
C PRO A 465 10.63 22.44 -34.05
N LYS A 466 10.93 22.59 -32.75
CA LYS A 466 10.76 23.86 -32.02
C LYS A 466 11.78 24.90 -32.44
N TYR A 467 13.03 24.50 -32.67
CA TYR A 467 14.06 25.40 -33.22
C TYR A 467 13.66 25.93 -34.59
N GLU A 468 13.14 25.07 -35.47
CA GLU A 468 12.73 25.49 -36.82
C GLU A 468 11.56 26.48 -36.79
N LEU A 469 10.58 26.26 -35.90
CA LEU A 469 9.47 27.22 -35.72
C LEU A 469 9.96 28.54 -35.12
N LEU A 470 10.77 28.50 -34.05
CA LEU A 470 11.31 29.70 -33.40
C LEU A 470 12.17 30.54 -34.36
N THR A 471 12.97 29.88 -35.20
CA THR A 471 13.76 30.53 -36.25
C THR A 471 12.85 31.18 -37.29
N SER A 472 11.77 30.51 -37.70
CA SER A 472 10.79 31.09 -38.62
C SER A 472 10.12 32.34 -38.03
N LEU A 473 9.80 32.32 -36.73
CA LEU A 473 9.27 33.49 -36.03
C LEU A 473 10.28 34.64 -35.94
N ALA A 474 11.58 34.35 -35.79
CA ALA A 474 12.63 35.36 -35.83
C ALA A 474 12.80 35.95 -37.24
N ILE A 475 12.76 35.12 -38.28
CA ILE A 475 12.73 35.55 -39.69
C ILE A 475 11.56 36.51 -39.93
N GLY A 476 10.37 36.22 -39.40
CA GLY A 476 9.20 37.10 -39.51
C GLY A 476 9.34 38.47 -38.83
N LYS A 477 10.34 38.66 -37.96
CA LYS A 477 10.66 39.96 -37.33
C LYS A 477 11.76 40.73 -38.07
N LEU A 478 12.57 40.05 -38.88
CA LEU A 478 13.75 40.62 -39.55
C LEU A 478 13.60 40.77 -41.06
N ARG A 479 12.80 39.91 -41.69
CA ARG A 479 12.76 39.72 -43.14
C ARG A 479 11.41 40.11 -43.72
N SER A 480 11.34 40.12 -45.05
CA SER A 480 10.13 40.43 -45.78
C SER A 480 9.03 39.39 -45.55
N LEU A 481 7.76 39.79 -45.73
CA LEU A 481 6.61 38.90 -45.57
C LEU A 481 6.72 37.62 -46.44
N PRO A 482 7.15 37.66 -47.71
CA PRO A 482 7.35 36.45 -48.52
C PRO A 482 8.40 35.49 -47.93
N GLU A 483 9.49 36.00 -47.35
CA GLU A 483 10.52 35.18 -46.71
C GLU A 483 9.99 34.50 -45.44
N PHE A 484 9.18 35.21 -44.67
CA PHE A 484 8.52 34.66 -43.49
C PHE A 484 7.55 33.54 -43.86
N GLU A 485 6.68 33.77 -44.87
CA GLU A 485 5.77 32.75 -45.37
C GLU A 485 6.53 31.50 -45.86
N ALA A 486 7.65 31.69 -46.56
CA ALA A 486 8.49 30.60 -47.02
C ALA A 486 9.06 29.78 -45.84
N SER A 487 9.54 30.44 -44.78
CA SER A 487 10.05 29.73 -43.59
C SER A 487 8.96 28.92 -42.87
N LEU A 488 7.73 29.44 -42.77
CA LEU A 488 6.61 28.74 -42.14
C LEU A 488 6.17 27.52 -42.97
N LYS A 489 6.15 27.66 -44.31
CA LYS A 489 5.89 26.53 -45.23
C LYS A 489 6.97 25.45 -45.10
N GLN A 490 8.22 25.83 -44.83
CA GLN A 490 9.31 24.89 -44.59
C GLN A 490 9.12 24.12 -43.27
N VAL A 491 8.66 24.76 -42.18
CA VAL A 491 8.33 24.08 -40.92
C VAL A 491 7.29 22.98 -41.15
N ILE A 492 6.22 23.29 -41.90
CA ILE A 492 5.15 22.33 -42.21
C ILE A 492 5.68 21.15 -43.03
N ARG A 493 6.56 21.40 -44.01
CA ARG A 493 7.14 20.35 -44.85
C ARG A 493 8.09 19.42 -44.08
N LYS A 494 8.88 19.97 -43.15
CA LYS A 494 9.87 19.19 -42.38
C LYS A 494 9.24 18.40 -41.24
N PHE A 495 8.18 18.91 -40.61
CA PHE A 495 7.60 18.32 -39.40
C PHE A 495 6.06 18.21 -39.48
N PRO A 496 5.51 17.48 -40.46
CA PRO A 496 4.06 17.48 -40.74
C PRO A 496 3.18 16.97 -39.59
N GLU A 497 3.70 16.03 -38.78
CA GLU A 497 2.99 15.40 -37.65
C GLU A 497 3.27 16.06 -36.29
N ASP A 498 4.21 17.03 -36.20
CA ASP A 498 4.47 17.74 -34.95
C ASP A 498 3.51 18.94 -34.79
N SER A 499 3.12 19.22 -33.56
CA SER A 499 2.40 20.43 -33.13
C SER A 499 2.88 21.74 -33.77
N VAL A 500 4.17 21.88 -34.11
CA VAL A 500 4.71 23.09 -34.78
C VAL A 500 4.13 23.32 -36.17
N ALA A 501 3.74 22.25 -36.89
CA ALA A 501 3.10 22.40 -38.20
C ALA A 501 1.70 22.99 -38.08
N GLY A 502 0.92 22.58 -37.07
CA GLY A 502 -0.37 23.20 -36.75
C GLY A 502 -0.21 24.70 -36.50
N ARG A 503 0.76 25.07 -35.66
CA ARG A 503 1.02 26.48 -35.35
C ARG A 503 1.51 27.28 -36.57
N ALA A 504 2.35 26.70 -37.41
CA ALA A 504 2.80 27.36 -38.63
C ALA A 504 1.65 27.58 -39.64
N LYS A 505 0.72 26.62 -39.75
CA LYS A 505 -0.50 26.75 -40.57
C LYS A 505 -1.41 27.88 -40.06
N GLU A 506 -1.63 27.96 -38.75
CA GLU A 506 -2.41 29.05 -38.14
C GLU A 506 -1.81 30.43 -38.43
N ILE A 507 -0.49 30.56 -38.32
CA ILE A 507 0.20 31.83 -38.59
C ILE A 507 0.06 32.20 -40.07
N LEU A 508 0.28 31.26 -40.99
CA LEU A 508 0.09 31.48 -42.43
C LEU A 508 -1.35 31.92 -42.76
N ALA A 509 -2.35 31.28 -42.15
CA ALA A 509 -3.76 31.63 -42.36
C ALA A 509 -4.08 33.07 -41.92
N ARG A 510 -3.42 33.57 -40.87
CA ARG A 510 -3.56 34.96 -40.41
C ARG A 510 -2.84 35.98 -41.29
N LEU A 511 -1.73 35.59 -41.92
CA LEU A 511 -0.94 36.47 -42.79
C LEU A 511 -1.59 36.67 -44.15
N ASN A 512 -2.37 35.69 -44.63
CA ASN A 512 -2.95 35.72 -45.96
C ASN A 512 -4.39 35.16 -45.93
N PRO A 513 -5.40 36.00 -45.58
CA PRO A 513 -6.78 35.56 -45.39
C PRO A 513 -7.46 35.05 -46.67
N ALA A 514 -6.87 35.28 -47.85
CA ALA A 514 -7.34 34.74 -49.13
C ALA A 514 -7.00 33.25 -49.36
N THR A 515 -6.12 32.66 -48.54
CA THR A 515 -5.72 31.24 -48.59
C THR A 515 -6.35 30.39 -47.48
N ALA A 516 -7.31 30.93 -46.74
CA ALA A 516 -8.04 30.19 -45.71
C ALA A 516 -8.96 29.14 -46.36
N GLU A 517 -8.45 27.94 -46.64
CA GLU A 517 -9.30 26.75 -46.71
C GLU A 517 -9.95 26.57 -45.34
N GLN A 518 -11.28 26.59 -45.31
CA GLN A 518 -12.05 26.47 -44.09
C GLN A 518 -11.87 25.08 -43.46
N PRO A 519 -11.55 24.98 -42.17
CA PRO A 519 -11.86 23.80 -41.38
C PRO A 519 -13.39 23.72 -41.30
N LYS A 520 -13.97 22.61 -41.76
CA LYS A 520 -15.40 22.32 -41.54
C LYS A 520 -15.66 22.15 -40.05
N ASP A 521 -16.63 22.93 -39.57
CA ASP A 521 -17.44 22.79 -38.36
C ASP A 521 -16.78 22.23 -37.10
N THR A 522 -16.55 23.12 -36.13
CA THR A 522 -17.43 23.11 -34.95
C THR A 522 -17.45 24.47 -34.27
N THR A 523 -18.66 24.88 -33.94
CA THR A 523 -19.15 26.15 -33.40
C THR A 523 -18.44 26.62 -32.12
N VAL A 524 -18.13 27.93 -32.01
CA VAL A 524 -18.71 28.91 -31.04
C VAL A 524 -18.30 30.34 -31.47
N ALA A 525 -19.24 31.28 -31.39
CA ALA A 525 -19.14 32.69 -31.83
C ALA A 525 -18.17 33.56 -30.98
N PRO A 526 -17.59 34.63 -31.55
CA PRO A 526 -16.60 35.47 -30.87
C PRO A 526 -17.23 36.58 -30.03
N LYS A 527 -16.69 36.83 -28.83
CA LYS A 527 -16.91 38.06 -28.06
C LYS A 527 -15.64 38.91 -28.03
N GLU A 528 -15.84 40.20 -28.19
CA GLU A 528 -14.86 41.25 -28.46
C GLU A 528 -13.83 41.46 -27.35
N THR A 529 -12.63 41.87 -27.79
CA THR A 529 -11.41 42.18 -27.05
C THR A 529 -11.45 43.50 -26.28
N GLN A 530 -10.78 43.55 -25.12
CA GLN A 530 -9.93 44.66 -24.67
C GLN A 530 -8.69 44.14 -23.88
N PRO A 531 -7.60 44.92 -23.75
CA PRO A 531 -6.23 44.44 -23.96
C PRO A 531 -5.36 44.22 -22.69
N GLU A 532 -4.39 43.32 -22.88
CA GLU A 532 -3.00 43.32 -22.35
C GLU A 532 -2.73 43.12 -20.84
N VAL A 533 -2.25 41.91 -20.50
CA VAL A 533 -0.94 41.72 -19.83
C VAL A 533 -0.27 40.50 -20.50
N VAL A 534 0.94 40.69 -21.03
CA VAL A 534 1.74 39.64 -21.67
C VAL A 534 2.39 38.78 -20.58
N GLU A 535 1.85 37.58 -20.36
CA GLU A 535 2.57 36.54 -19.62
C GLU A 535 3.56 35.79 -20.53
N PRO A 536 4.74 35.40 -19.99
CA PRO A 536 5.80 34.78 -20.76
C PRO A 536 5.40 33.35 -21.21
N PRO A 537 6.00 32.81 -22.28
CA PRO A 537 5.40 31.68 -22.98
C PRO A 537 5.67 30.35 -22.28
N LYS A 538 4.59 29.58 -22.12
CA LYS A 538 4.51 28.30 -21.39
C LYS A 538 5.53 27.25 -21.90
N LYS A 539 6.36 26.74 -20.97
CA LYS A 539 7.24 25.58 -21.16
C LYS A 539 6.41 24.41 -21.71
N ARG A 540 6.87 23.73 -22.77
CA ARG A 540 6.22 22.46 -23.18
C ARG A 540 6.33 21.47 -22.01
N SER A 541 5.17 21.11 -21.49
CA SER A 541 5.01 20.14 -20.42
C SER A 541 5.64 18.79 -20.78
N MET A 542 6.30 18.16 -19.80
CA MET A 542 6.77 16.78 -19.89
C MET A 542 5.66 15.76 -19.62
N PHE A 543 4.47 16.24 -19.33
CA PHE A 543 3.25 15.46 -19.13
C PHE A 543 2.46 15.39 -20.44
N THR A 544 1.79 14.26 -20.65
CA THR A 544 1.07 13.96 -21.89
C THR A 544 -0.44 14.07 -21.70
N VAL A 545 -1.15 14.53 -22.73
CA VAL A 545 -2.61 14.66 -22.67
C VAL A 545 -3.26 13.37 -23.15
N GLN A 546 -3.95 12.69 -22.23
CA GLN A 546 -4.76 11.52 -22.56
C GLN A 546 -6.11 11.69 -21.85
N LYS A 547 -7.16 12.03 -22.62
CA LYS A 547 -8.48 12.42 -22.07
C LYS A 547 -9.44 11.23 -21.92
N ASP A 548 -9.34 10.25 -22.80
CA ASP A 548 -10.22 9.07 -22.87
C ASP A 548 -9.59 7.83 -22.23
N THR A 549 -8.82 8.03 -21.16
CA THR A 549 -8.17 6.97 -20.39
C THR A 549 -8.48 7.14 -18.91
N ILE A 550 -8.21 6.10 -18.12
CA ILE A 550 -8.40 6.15 -16.67
C ILE A 550 -7.64 7.35 -16.09
N GLN A 551 -8.35 8.16 -15.30
CA GLN A 551 -7.81 9.31 -14.60
C GLN A 551 -7.89 9.08 -13.09
N TYR A 552 -7.06 9.83 -12.38
CA TYR A 552 -7.06 9.96 -10.92
C TYR A 552 -7.31 11.42 -10.55
N VAL A 553 -7.91 11.64 -9.39
CA VAL A 553 -8.00 12.98 -8.76
C VAL A 553 -6.97 13.02 -7.64
N LEU A 554 -6.13 14.04 -7.62
CA LEU A 554 -4.96 14.15 -6.76
C LEU A 554 -5.07 15.41 -5.89
N PHE A 555 -4.89 15.27 -4.58
CA PHE A 555 -4.70 16.38 -3.65
C PHE A 555 -3.28 16.33 -3.12
N VAL A 556 -2.49 17.38 -3.32
CA VAL A 556 -1.09 17.48 -2.88
C VAL A 556 -0.95 18.60 -1.86
N TYR A 557 -0.33 18.32 -0.73
CA TYR A 557 -0.15 19.27 0.37
C TYR A 557 1.21 19.05 1.04
N VAL A 558 1.66 20.06 1.79
CA VAL A 558 2.93 19.98 2.51
C VAL A 558 2.80 18.97 3.64
N ASN A 559 3.85 18.18 3.88
CA ASN A 559 3.85 17.18 4.93
C ASN A 559 3.51 17.81 6.30
N ASN A 560 2.64 17.16 7.08
CA ASN A 560 2.14 17.62 8.38
C ASN A 560 1.31 18.92 8.39
N THR A 561 0.91 19.49 7.25
CA THR A 561 0.01 20.67 7.24
C THR A 561 -1.47 20.31 7.24
N ILE A 562 -1.81 19.13 6.71
CA ILE A 562 -3.16 18.58 6.71
C ILE A 562 -3.08 17.16 7.25
N SER A 563 -4.02 16.78 8.12
CA SER A 563 -4.20 15.41 8.58
C SER A 563 -4.64 14.54 7.40
N THR A 564 -3.75 13.66 6.93
CA THR A 564 -4.02 12.74 5.80
C THR A 564 -5.26 11.91 6.06
N GLU A 565 -5.47 11.50 7.31
CA GLU A 565 -6.63 10.69 7.68
C GLU A 565 -7.93 11.48 7.66
N ASP A 566 -7.97 12.67 8.27
CA ASP A 566 -9.18 13.50 8.23
C ASP A 566 -9.57 13.79 6.77
N PHE A 567 -8.57 13.97 5.91
CA PHE A 567 -8.74 14.17 4.48
C PHE A 567 -9.24 12.89 3.77
N LYS A 568 -8.76 11.70 4.14
CA LYS A 568 -9.33 10.43 3.64
C LYS A 568 -10.77 10.21 4.08
N VAL A 569 -11.08 10.49 5.35
CA VAL A 569 -12.41 10.33 5.93
C VAL A 569 -13.40 11.25 5.22
N ALA A 570 -13.03 12.51 5.02
CA ALA A 570 -13.78 13.48 4.23
C ALA A 570 -14.15 12.95 2.82
N ILE A 571 -13.15 12.48 2.08
CA ILE A 571 -13.34 11.96 0.72
C ILE A 571 -14.16 10.65 0.73
N SER A 572 -13.94 9.79 1.72
CA SER A 572 -14.65 8.51 1.86
C SER A 572 -16.13 8.69 2.20
N ASN A 573 -16.46 9.70 3.02
CA ASN A 573 -17.83 10.08 3.33
C ASN A 573 -18.53 10.62 2.08
N TYR A 574 -17.89 11.53 1.34
CA TYR A 574 -18.40 12.02 0.06
C TYR A 574 -18.65 10.87 -0.93
N ASN A 575 -17.70 9.94 -1.07
CA ASN A 575 -17.82 8.76 -1.94
C ASN A 575 -18.99 7.85 -1.54
N SER A 576 -19.18 7.63 -0.25
CA SER A 576 -20.27 6.78 0.26
C SER A 576 -21.65 7.39 0.00
N ASN A 577 -21.74 8.73 0.06
CA ASN A 577 -22.98 9.48 -0.14
C ASN A 577 -23.35 9.63 -1.62
N PHE A 578 -22.37 9.93 -2.49
CA PHE A 578 -22.63 10.33 -3.88
C PHE A 578 -22.11 9.34 -4.95
N HIS A 579 -21.19 8.44 -4.60
CA HIS A 579 -20.50 7.57 -5.57
C HIS A 579 -20.41 6.08 -5.16
N ARG A 580 -21.36 5.61 -4.34
CA ARG A 580 -21.37 4.24 -3.75
C ARG A 580 -21.22 3.09 -4.77
N THR A 581 -21.70 3.28 -6.00
CA THR A 581 -21.64 2.26 -7.06
C THR A 581 -20.35 2.28 -7.88
N LYS A 582 -19.54 3.35 -7.78
CA LYS A 582 -18.35 3.56 -8.62
C LYS A 582 -17.07 2.87 -8.11
N GLN A 583 -17.11 2.18 -6.97
CA GLN A 583 -15.98 1.44 -6.37
C GLN A 583 -14.65 2.24 -6.28
N LEU A 584 -14.74 3.57 -6.13
CA LEU A 584 -13.59 4.46 -6.11
C LEU A 584 -12.66 4.15 -4.94
N GLN A 585 -11.35 4.15 -5.19
CA GLN A 585 -10.32 3.87 -4.19
C GLN A 585 -9.59 5.15 -3.80
N VAL A 586 -9.43 5.40 -2.51
CA VAL A 586 -8.65 6.53 -1.97
C VAL A 586 -7.33 6.00 -1.44
N ASN A 587 -6.20 6.53 -1.92
CA ASN A 587 -4.85 6.16 -1.45
C ASN A 587 -4.06 7.42 -1.10
N SER A 588 -3.16 7.34 -0.12
CA SER A 588 -2.15 8.39 0.12
C SER A 588 -0.74 7.89 -0.18
N SER A 589 0.18 8.82 -0.47
CA SER A 589 1.62 8.55 -0.61
C SER A 589 2.42 9.85 -0.47
N PHE A 590 3.74 9.75 -0.53
CA PHE A 590 4.66 10.89 -0.48
C PHE A 590 5.13 11.30 -1.87
N LEU A 591 5.23 12.61 -2.09
CA LEU A 591 5.89 13.20 -3.26
C LEU A 591 7.21 13.84 -2.78
N GLY A 592 8.27 13.04 -2.76
CA GLY A 592 9.55 13.45 -2.18
C GLY A 592 9.50 13.46 -0.65
N GLN A 593 10.24 14.38 -0.02
CA GLN A 593 10.27 14.54 1.45
C GLN A 593 9.40 15.71 1.94
N GLU A 594 9.01 16.60 1.03
CA GLU A 594 8.33 17.87 1.36
C GLU A 594 6.81 17.77 1.26
N TYR A 595 6.30 16.93 0.35
CA TYR A 595 4.87 16.85 0.04
C TYR A 595 4.30 15.46 0.30
N GLN A 596 3.05 15.43 0.72
CA GLN A 596 2.17 14.27 0.70
C GLN A 596 1.10 14.46 -0.35
N PHE A 597 0.53 13.37 -0.83
CA PHE A 597 -0.61 13.43 -1.71
C PHE A 597 -1.63 12.33 -1.43
N LEU A 598 -2.89 12.67 -1.65
CA LEU A 598 -4.04 11.77 -1.71
C LEU A 598 -4.49 11.62 -3.14
N MET A 599 -4.83 10.41 -3.55
CA MET A 599 -5.33 10.12 -4.89
C MET A 599 -6.62 9.29 -4.83
N ILE A 600 -7.59 9.66 -5.66
CA ILE A 600 -8.82 8.91 -5.90
C ILE A 600 -8.70 8.24 -7.27
N LYS A 601 -8.83 6.91 -7.31
CA LYS A 601 -8.64 6.10 -8.52
C LYS A 601 -9.95 5.61 -9.12
N GLN A 602 -9.82 5.07 -10.34
CA GLN A 602 -10.88 4.40 -11.12
C GLN A 602 -11.91 5.35 -11.77
N LEU A 603 -11.49 6.57 -12.14
CA LEU A 603 -12.33 7.47 -12.93
C LEU A 603 -12.10 7.18 -14.43
N PRO A 604 -13.13 6.82 -15.22
CA PRO A 604 -12.94 6.25 -16.56
C PRO A 604 -12.30 7.17 -17.59
N ASN A 605 -12.49 8.48 -17.44
CA ASN A 605 -12.05 9.51 -18.39
C ASN A 605 -11.94 10.88 -17.71
N LYS A 606 -11.44 11.88 -18.46
CA LYS A 606 -11.28 13.28 -18.03
C LYS A 606 -12.57 13.88 -17.49
N GLU A 607 -13.69 13.67 -18.17
CA GLU A 607 -14.97 14.30 -17.85
C GLU A 607 -15.51 13.81 -16.51
N GLU A 608 -15.47 12.49 -16.28
CA GLU A 608 -15.89 11.91 -15.00
C GLU A 608 -14.98 12.32 -13.85
N ALA A 609 -13.68 12.47 -14.10
CA ALA A 609 -12.74 12.89 -13.07
C ALA A 609 -12.86 14.36 -12.69
N LEU A 610 -13.07 15.24 -13.67
CA LEU A 610 -13.36 16.65 -13.41
C LEU A 610 -14.72 16.83 -12.73
N GLY A 611 -15.75 16.11 -13.17
CA GLY A 611 -17.07 16.16 -12.53
C GLY A 611 -17.04 15.64 -11.10
N TYR A 612 -16.25 14.60 -10.83
CA TYR A 612 -16.01 14.14 -9.46
C TYR A 612 -15.32 15.19 -8.60
N LEU A 613 -14.22 15.77 -9.09
CA LEU A 613 -13.44 16.77 -8.36
C LEU A 613 -14.27 18.03 -8.08
N ASP A 614 -15.03 18.51 -9.06
CA ASP A 614 -15.90 19.66 -8.92
C ASP A 614 -17.03 19.41 -7.90
N GLY A 615 -17.68 18.24 -7.96
CA GLY A 615 -18.70 17.86 -6.97
C GLY A 615 -18.13 17.78 -5.55
N LEU A 616 -16.92 17.23 -5.41
CA LEU A 616 -16.24 17.08 -4.12
C LEU A 616 -15.81 18.42 -3.53
N LEU A 617 -15.29 19.34 -4.35
CA LEU A 617 -14.87 20.69 -3.90
C LEU A 617 -16.06 21.60 -3.55
N ASN A 618 -17.22 21.38 -4.17
CA ASN A 618 -18.42 22.18 -3.94
C ASN A 618 -19.36 21.60 -2.86
N ASP A 619 -19.03 20.44 -2.28
CA ASP A 619 -19.80 19.88 -1.17
C ASP A 619 -19.47 20.62 0.14
N PRO A 620 -20.43 21.34 0.76
CA PRO A 620 -20.19 22.13 1.95
C PRO A 620 -19.80 21.30 3.18
N GLU A 621 -20.10 20.01 3.19
CA GLU A 621 -19.74 19.11 4.29
C GLU A 621 -18.39 18.41 4.09
N ALA A 622 -17.96 18.20 2.83
CA ALA A 622 -16.77 17.40 2.48
C ALA A 622 -15.50 17.89 3.17
N PHE A 623 -15.20 19.19 3.15
CA PHE A 623 -13.96 19.74 3.69
C PHE A 623 -14.15 20.72 4.85
N SER A 624 -15.26 20.61 5.58
CA SER A 624 -15.64 21.54 6.67
C SER A 624 -14.56 21.72 7.76
N ASN A 625 -13.69 20.72 7.98
CA ASN A 625 -12.61 20.75 8.97
C ASN A 625 -11.20 20.70 8.35
N ILE A 626 -11.06 20.89 7.04
CA ILE A 626 -9.78 20.78 6.33
C ILE A 626 -9.45 22.12 5.68
N ASP A 627 -8.25 22.64 5.95
CA ASP A 627 -7.75 23.84 5.27
C ASP A 627 -7.34 23.51 3.82
N MET A 628 -8.32 23.55 2.92
CA MET A 628 -8.09 23.36 1.50
C MET A 628 -7.25 24.46 0.86
N GLY A 629 -7.04 25.61 1.53
CA GLY A 629 -6.12 26.65 1.07
C GLY A 629 -4.65 26.20 1.07
N SER A 630 -4.33 25.14 1.82
CA SER A 630 -3.01 24.54 1.92
C SER A 630 -2.85 23.28 1.05
N ALA A 631 -3.87 22.90 0.28
CA ALA A 631 -3.86 21.76 -0.63
C ALA A 631 -4.04 22.20 -2.09
N ARG A 632 -3.34 21.51 -2.99
CA ARG A 632 -3.50 21.67 -4.45
C ARG A 632 -4.25 20.49 -5.01
N SER A 633 -5.28 20.71 -5.81
CA SER A 633 -6.09 19.65 -6.41
C SER A 633 -5.93 19.59 -7.92
N VAL A 634 -5.64 18.42 -8.49
CA VAL A 634 -5.47 18.23 -9.94
C VAL A 634 -6.06 16.89 -10.41
N VAL A 635 -6.43 16.79 -11.69
CA VAL A 635 -6.72 15.50 -12.35
C VAL A 635 -5.48 15.03 -13.09
N ILE A 636 -5.17 13.74 -13.00
CA ILE A 636 -3.93 13.16 -13.51
C ILE A 636 -4.10 11.73 -14.04
N THR A 637 -3.41 11.40 -15.13
CA THR A 637 -3.35 10.03 -15.65
C THR A 637 -2.33 9.19 -14.86
N PRO A 638 -2.43 7.85 -14.87
CA PRO A 638 -1.41 6.97 -14.28
C PRO A 638 0.01 7.28 -14.80
N ASP A 639 0.16 7.48 -16.11
CA ASP A 639 1.45 7.79 -16.75
C ASP A 639 2.03 9.13 -16.27
N ASN A 640 1.18 10.17 -16.19
CA ASN A 640 1.61 11.48 -15.70
C ASN A 640 1.91 11.46 -14.20
N LEU A 641 1.22 10.62 -13.41
CA LEU A 641 1.54 10.41 -12.01
C LEU A 641 2.93 9.78 -11.84
N ILE A 642 3.27 8.78 -12.66
CA ILE A 642 4.64 8.22 -12.68
C ILE A 642 5.65 9.31 -13.01
N MET A 643 5.38 10.13 -14.03
CA MET A 643 6.24 11.24 -14.40
C MET A 643 6.37 12.29 -13.28
N LEU A 644 5.26 12.60 -12.58
CA LEU A 644 5.25 13.52 -11.44
C LEU A 644 6.07 12.97 -10.27
N LEU A 645 5.97 11.68 -9.97
CA LEU A 645 6.76 11.02 -8.92
C LEU A 645 8.25 11.01 -9.24
N GLN A 646 8.62 10.83 -10.51
CA GLN A 646 10.02 10.84 -10.96
C GLN A 646 10.63 12.24 -10.96
N THR A 647 9.86 13.24 -11.39
CA THR A 647 10.36 14.61 -11.60
C THR A 647 10.19 15.51 -10.38
N LYS A 648 9.21 15.19 -9.53
CA LYS A 648 8.78 15.99 -8.37
C LYS A 648 8.34 17.42 -8.74
N ASP A 649 8.01 17.67 -10.02
CA ASP A 649 7.66 19.00 -10.54
C ASP A 649 6.15 19.25 -10.42
N ILE A 650 5.68 19.52 -9.20
CA ILE A 650 4.26 19.79 -8.92
C ILE A 650 3.77 21.05 -9.63
N ASP A 651 4.57 22.13 -9.60
CA ASP A 651 4.25 23.41 -10.24
C ASP A 651 4.19 23.25 -11.77
N GLY A 652 5.04 22.39 -12.33
CA GLY A 652 5.01 22.03 -13.75
C GLY A 652 3.75 21.26 -14.13
N TYR A 653 3.31 20.34 -13.28
CA TYR A 653 2.09 19.58 -13.51
C TYR A 653 0.84 20.45 -13.39
N GLU A 654 0.80 21.36 -12.41
CA GLU A 654 -0.32 22.27 -12.18
C GLU A 654 -0.55 23.18 -13.38
N ARG A 655 0.51 23.80 -13.92
CA ARG A 655 0.42 24.58 -15.17
C ARG A 655 -0.09 23.77 -16.35
N PHE A 656 0.36 22.52 -16.47
CA PHE A 656 -0.13 21.60 -17.50
C PHE A 656 -1.60 21.24 -17.30
N TYR A 657 -2.01 20.98 -16.06
CA TYR A 657 -3.39 20.68 -15.69
C TYR A 657 -4.32 21.86 -16.02
N GLU A 658 -3.96 23.08 -15.62
CA GLU A 658 -4.70 24.29 -15.98
C GLU A 658 -4.84 24.44 -17.51
N GLU A 659 -3.76 24.21 -18.25
CA GLU A 659 -3.75 24.35 -19.72
C GLU A 659 -4.56 23.28 -20.46
N GLN A 660 -4.57 22.04 -19.98
CA GLN A 660 -5.05 20.89 -20.76
C GLN A 660 -6.35 20.28 -20.21
N TYR A 661 -6.61 20.49 -18.92
CA TYR A 661 -7.79 19.97 -18.25
C TYR A 661 -8.86 21.05 -18.05
N LEU A 662 -8.48 22.26 -17.66
CA LEU A 662 -9.43 23.33 -17.32
C LEU A 662 -9.73 24.32 -18.45
N ASN A 663 -8.89 24.36 -19.50
CA ASN A 663 -9.10 25.18 -20.70
C ASN A 663 -9.64 24.39 -21.89
#